data_AF-A0A7S4VPV2-F1
#
_entry.id   AF-A0A7S4VPV2-F1
#
_cell.length_a   1.000
_cell.length_b   1.000
_cell.length_c   1.000
_cell.angle_alpha   90.00
_cell.angle_beta   90.00
_cell.angle_gamma   90.00
#
_symmetry.space_group_name_H-M   'P 1'
#
loop_
_entity.id
_entity.type
_entity.pdbx_description
1 polymer ?
#
loop_
_entity_poly.entity_id
_entity_poly.type
_entity_poly.pdbx_seq_one_letter_code
_entity_poly.pdbx_strand_id
1 'polypeptide(L)'
;MNVAHFKYVGRFGDTIRFRDLPNELKQEAVSEYYSAGDGQSGSGVVVCGSPGEISNNPYNDNTFSVSVDEDWDVESSTWMETQKNSVWTMIAVTSLDQLRQRMAFALSQILVVAISAIESRDRNTEIFLQYYDIFVQNAFGNYRDVLKQISYSPLMAENLSFLKSKSHAYIMDKYSQNSFADENFAREIMQLFSTGLYLLNLDGTVKLDGNGNPISAYTNAHILSFARGWTGFDRQRKRGNTEERKSSENRIDPMKIWADWRDRFPKIDMQSGFIGDRYPLCEDFPDKMFLQKGSIFRLLGSSSLPELIEDSAEFDNDQTIKRFTLDTASGLYNDLCREEAGKCQFAAEVVLENTHDCHGQECYVDSLRVVEVVPGIYYEYVRPPCVELPFFNNARKLSKKKRTWSGAVCGNPRLPTASEACCPLPLALGTKYAQRNQIYDGERMTYATAEQRCISTDGTLCDYDDIDISESHKTGYHWTPDPCKIRVKINLDGYVAIVYEMQTPADKVSWVDDDNKNFFEVIWNGGTFPNPSNNCGEGIEGKCEVLQEGGCLCQTSVLGEAVFDSMPAAKDDVLSMLSIGALDPNVHAINEYTKKFSAETGITAYYRGNEIYDTNTIFELTDDFGRHFFLKNIRSTVEMKDLFGKNVDYSFRNPPNFMSLIPIEATVRDAQYETEAILDEYFYHPNTAPFLCIRFIQRFGVSNPAPRYVKSCATAFHEGIYHAGGRSFGTGQYGCLKATVASVVLDREARSVVLDADPSQGSLREPLLKIISVMRNMEFQREDDSKQVLLWRLEDRIGQMAHEFASVFSFFLPEYTPDGVLTTASLVSPEAQLLDMPKTVSLLN
;
A
#
# COMPACT_ATOMS: atom_id res chain seq x y z
N MET A 1 33.58 -12.43 -34.82
CA MET A 1 34.09 -11.74 -33.62
C MET A 1 33.31 -10.44 -33.48
N ASN A 2 32.57 -10.29 -32.37
CA ASN A 2 31.37 -9.45 -32.33
C ASN A 2 31.68 -8.02 -31.84
N VAL A 3 31.58 -7.04 -32.74
CA VAL A 3 31.91 -5.61 -32.51
C VAL A 3 30.96 -4.93 -31.50
N ALA A 4 29.84 -5.57 -31.15
CA ALA A 4 28.81 -5.02 -30.27
C ALA A 4 29.22 -4.76 -28.80
N HIS A 5 30.36 -5.29 -28.35
CA HIS A 5 30.75 -5.27 -26.93
C HIS A 5 31.96 -4.37 -26.62
N PHE A 6 32.62 -3.81 -27.64
CA PHE A 6 33.80 -2.96 -27.48
C PHE A 6 33.53 -1.63 -26.77
N LYS A 7 32.29 -1.15 -26.79
CA LYS A 7 31.89 0.10 -26.10
C LYS A 7 31.94 0.01 -24.58
N TYR A 8 32.11 -1.20 -24.02
CA TYR A 8 32.10 -1.47 -22.59
C TYR A 8 33.49 -1.72 -21.99
N VAL A 9 34.56 -1.74 -22.79
CA VAL A 9 35.94 -2.09 -22.34
C VAL A 9 36.88 -0.87 -22.33
N GLY A 10 36.36 0.35 -22.48
CA GLY A 10 37.11 1.61 -22.40
C GLY A 10 38.35 1.65 -23.31
N ARG A 11 39.19 2.68 -23.16
CA ARG A 11 40.48 2.81 -23.85
C ARG A 11 41.61 2.36 -22.93
N PHE A 12 42.77 2.03 -23.50
CA PHE A 12 43.94 1.65 -22.71
C PHE A 12 44.35 2.78 -21.75
N GLY A 13 44.20 2.54 -20.44
CA GLY A 13 44.40 3.53 -19.38
C GLY A 13 43.13 4.05 -18.70
N ASP A 14 41.93 3.71 -19.21
CA ASP A 14 40.66 4.07 -18.59
C ASP A 14 40.32 3.14 -17.41
N THR A 15 39.82 3.72 -16.32
CA THR A 15 39.32 2.97 -15.16
C THR A 15 37.82 2.68 -15.34
N ILE A 16 37.45 1.40 -15.40
CA ILE A 16 36.07 0.94 -15.64
C ILE A 16 35.62 0.19 -14.39
N ARG A 17 34.39 0.41 -13.92
CA ARG A 17 33.86 -0.27 -12.73
C ARG A 17 33.12 -1.52 -13.18
N PHE A 18 33.38 -2.67 -12.53
CA PHE A 18 32.74 -3.94 -12.87
C PHE A 18 31.20 -3.85 -12.89
N ARG A 19 30.61 -3.06 -11.99
CA ARG A 19 29.16 -2.82 -11.91
C ARG A 19 28.56 -2.11 -13.14
N ASP A 20 29.37 -1.37 -13.89
CA ASP A 20 28.94 -0.54 -15.04
C ASP A 20 28.95 -1.33 -16.37
N LEU A 21 29.34 -2.61 -16.34
CA LEU A 21 29.20 -3.50 -17.48
C LEU A 21 27.73 -3.90 -17.70
N PRO A 22 27.30 -4.22 -18.92
CA PRO A 22 26.02 -4.89 -19.17
C PRO A 22 25.95 -6.23 -18.44
N ASN A 23 24.74 -6.68 -18.13
CA ASN A 23 24.54 -7.95 -17.41
C ASN A 23 25.17 -9.15 -18.13
N GLU A 24 25.29 -9.14 -19.47
CA GLU A 24 25.96 -10.22 -20.21
C GLU A 24 27.50 -10.27 -20.00
N LEU A 25 28.12 -9.17 -19.56
CA LEU A 25 29.57 -9.00 -19.38
C LEU A 25 30.02 -9.01 -17.90
N LYS A 26 29.08 -9.04 -16.95
CA LYS A 26 29.35 -9.18 -15.50
C LYS A 26 29.69 -10.63 -15.14
N GLN A 27 30.76 -11.15 -15.73
CA GLN A 27 31.23 -12.50 -15.50
C GLN A 27 32.41 -12.53 -14.53
N GLU A 28 32.55 -13.61 -13.78
CA GLU A 28 33.62 -13.82 -12.78
C GLU A 28 35.06 -13.63 -13.32
N ALA A 29 35.34 -14.12 -14.54
CA ALA A 29 36.63 -13.92 -15.21
C ALA A 29 36.97 -12.44 -15.50
N VAL A 30 35.96 -11.56 -15.53
CA VAL A 30 36.13 -10.11 -15.69
C VAL A 30 36.28 -9.45 -14.31
N SER A 31 35.64 -9.93 -13.24
CA SER A 31 35.79 -9.35 -11.90
C SER A 31 37.18 -9.57 -11.30
N GLU A 32 37.84 -10.70 -11.57
CA GLU A 32 39.21 -11.00 -11.11
C GLU A 32 40.26 -9.99 -11.60
N TYR A 33 40.01 -9.30 -12.72
CA TYR A 33 40.91 -8.28 -13.27
C TYR A 33 40.69 -6.87 -12.68
N TYR A 34 39.51 -6.59 -12.09
CA TYR A 34 39.13 -5.27 -11.55
C TYR A 34 39.33 -5.13 -10.04
N SER A 35 39.63 -6.21 -9.32
CA SER A 35 39.84 -6.20 -7.86
C SER A 35 41.16 -5.54 -7.41
N ALA A 36 41.95 -5.00 -8.33
CA ALA A 36 43.21 -4.30 -8.07
C ALA A 36 43.07 -2.79 -8.31
N GLY A 37 42.29 -2.08 -7.48
CA GLY A 37 42.12 -0.64 -7.68
C GLY A 37 41.37 0.05 -6.56
N ASP A 38 42.08 0.91 -5.84
CA ASP A 38 41.75 1.55 -4.58
C ASP A 38 40.46 2.39 -4.55
N GLY A 39 39.90 2.54 -3.35
CA GLY A 39 38.59 3.15 -3.10
C GLY A 39 38.56 4.66 -3.31
N GLN A 40 37.49 5.16 -3.94
CA GLN A 40 36.89 6.45 -3.63
C GLN A 40 35.47 6.55 -4.20
N SER A 41 34.53 6.92 -3.31
CA SER A 41 33.12 7.14 -3.59
C SER A 41 32.88 8.36 -4.49
N GLY A 42 31.92 8.20 -5.41
CA GLY A 42 31.12 9.32 -5.91
C GLY A 42 31.15 9.58 -7.41
N SER A 43 29.95 9.55 -8.00
CA SER A 43 29.55 10.10 -9.31
C SER A 43 29.78 9.23 -10.55
N GLY A 44 28.80 9.30 -11.47
CA GLY A 44 28.68 8.53 -12.72
C GLY A 44 27.55 7.51 -12.66
N VAL A 45 26.29 7.96 -12.67
CA VAL A 45 25.07 7.12 -12.69
C VAL A 45 24.49 7.12 -14.09
N VAL A 46 24.31 5.93 -14.68
CA VAL A 46 23.31 5.72 -15.75
C VAL A 46 21.97 5.61 -15.06
N VAL A 47 21.04 6.51 -15.40
CA VAL A 47 19.71 6.57 -14.81
C VAL A 47 18.81 5.65 -15.64
N CYS A 48 18.27 4.59 -15.03
CA CYS A 48 17.11 3.92 -15.62
C CYS A 48 15.94 4.91 -15.61
N GLY A 49 15.23 5.00 -16.73
CA GLY A 49 14.00 5.79 -16.81
C GLY A 49 12.99 5.35 -15.74
N SER A 50 12.05 6.22 -15.35
CA SER A 50 10.89 5.78 -14.55
C SER A 50 10.15 4.67 -15.32
N PRO A 51 9.38 3.80 -14.65
CA PRO A 51 8.49 2.88 -15.36
C PRO A 51 7.62 3.64 -16.38
N GLY A 52 7.73 3.26 -17.66
CA GLY A 52 7.02 3.91 -18.77
C GLY A 52 7.78 5.04 -19.49
N GLU A 53 8.94 5.47 -18.98
CA GLU A 53 9.78 6.47 -19.66
C GLU A 53 10.38 5.88 -20.95
N ILE A 54 10.07 6.49 -22.10
CA ILE A 54 10.64 6.09 -23.39
C ILE A 54 12.12 6.44 -23.44
N SER A 55 12.93 5.58 -24.06
CA SER A 55 14.36 5.84 -24.28
C SER A 55 14.55 7.19 -24.99
N ASN A 56 15.35 8.08 -24.41
CA ASN A 56 15.81 9.29 -25.07
C ASN A 56 16.60 8.90 -26.34
N ASN A 57 15.99 9.08 -27.52
CA ASN A 57 16.68 8.94 -28.80
C ASN A 57 17.24 10.31 -29.22
N PRO A 58 18.55 10.55 -29.09
CA PRO A 58 19.16 11.84 -29.42
C PRO A 58 19.18 12.14 -30.93
N TYR A 59 18.81 11.18 -31.79
CA TYR A 59 18.76 11.35 -33.24
C TYR A 59 17.38 11.71 -33.78
N ASN A 60 16.34 11.73 -32.93
CA ASN A 60 15.04 12.26 -33.31
C ASN A 60 15.05 13.78 -33.13
N ASP A 61 14.74 14.53 -34.19
CA ASP A 61 14.57 16.01 -34.17
C ASP A 61 13.43 16.50 -33.25
N ASN A 62 12.72 15.56 -32.61
CA ASN A 62 11.70 15.82 -31.59
C ASN A 62 12.33 15.96 -30.20
N THR A 63 13.51 16.56 -30.08
CA THR A 63 14.10 16.86 -28.78
C THR A 63 13.23 17.89 -28.05
N PHE A 64 12.53 17.46 -27.01
CA PHE A 64 12.17 18.35 -25.92
C PHE A 64 13.48 18.66 -25.20
N SER A 65 14.11 19.79 -25.55
CA SER A 65 15.33 20.23 -24.88
C SER A 65 14.99 20.59 -23.43
N VAL A 66 15.26 19.67 -22.50
CA VAL A 66 15.08 19.90 -21.06
C VAL A 66 16.19 20.80 -20.50
N SER A 67 17.29 20.98 -21.24
CA SER A 67 18.20 22.14 -21.16
C SER A 67 19.41 21.97 -22.07
N VAL A 68 19.62 22.90 -23.00
CA VAL A 68 20.93 23.14 -23.60
C VAL A 68 21.72 24.11 -22.72
N ASP A 69 23.00 23.83 -22.56
CA ASP A 69 23.97 24.56 -21.72
C ASP A 69 24.54 25.81 -22.43
N GLU A 70 23.86 26.31 -23.47
CA GLU A 70 24.29 27.51 -24.17
C GLU A 70 23.30 28.65 -23.94
N ASP A 71 23.84 29.75 -23.43
CA ASP A 71 23.33 31.11 -23.43
C ASP A 71 22.79 31.52 -24.81
N TRP A 72 21.60 31.04 -25.16
CA TRP A 72 20.82 31.55 -26.27
C TRP A 72 19.48 32.05 -25.73
N ASP A 73 19.18 33.28 -26.12
CA ASP A 73 17.91 33.98 -26.03
C ASP A 73 16.72 33.10 -26.47
N VAL A 74 16.29 32.15 -25.64
CA VAL A 74 14.93 31.63 -25.71
C VAL A 74 14.08 32.63 -24.97
N GLU A 75 13.55 33.57 -25.74
CA GLU A 75 12.51 34.48 -25.30
C GLU A 75 11.44 33.73 -24.49
N SER A 76 11.44 34.04 -23.19
CA SER A 76 10.33 33.96 -22.23
C SER A 76 9.91 32.59 -21.65
N SER A 77 9.80 32.59 -20.32
CA SER A 77 9.20 31.58 -19.45
C SER A 77 7.83 31.03 -19.90
N THR A 78 7.12 31.77 -20.74
CA THR A 78 5.80 31.45 -21.31
C THR A 78 5.79 30.20 -22.20
N TRP A 79 6.93 29.85 -22.82
CA TRP A 79 7.03 28.64 -23.66
C TRP A 79 7.06 27.36 -22.84
N MET A 80 7.76 27.35 -21.71
CA MET A 80 7.77 26.20 -20.80
C MET A 80 6.40 26.03 -20.13
N GLU A 81 5.72 27.13 -19.80
CA GLU A 81 4.37 27.14 -19.21
C GLU A 81 3.33 26.41 -20.09
N THR A 82 3.46 26.46 -21.42
CA THR A 82 2.46 25.93 -22.36
C THR A 82 2.85 24.61 -23.03
N GLN A 83 4.00 24.04 -22.69
CA GLN A 83 4.52 22.86 -23.37
C GLN A 83 3.69 21.60 -23.07
N LYS A 84 3.34 21.33 -21.80
CA LYS A 84 2.44 20.22 -21.40
C LYS A 84 1.10 20.25 -22.16
N ASN A 85 0.55 21.45 -22.31
CA ASN A 85 -0.70 21.74 -23.00
C ASN A 85 -0.58 21.43 -24.50
N SER A 86 0.53 21.85 -25.11
CA SER A 86 0.83 21.62 -26.52
C SER A 86 1.04 20.12 -26.83
N VAL A 87 1.72 19.39 -25.96
CA VAL A 87 1.91 17.93 -26.09
C VAL A 87 0.56 17.22 -26.10
N TRP A 88 -0.32 17.55 -25.13
CA TRP A 88 -1.66 16.98 -25.09
C TRP A 88 -2.46 17.31 -26.36
N THR A 89 -2.44 18.58 -26.80
CA THR A 89 -3.17 19.02 -28.01
C THR A 89 -2.68 18.30 -29.25
N MET A 90 -1.37 18.16 -29.43
CA MET A 90 -0.79 17.43 -30.55
C MET A 90 -1.32 15.99 -30.58
N ILE A 91 -1.25 15.27 -29.46
CA ILE A 91 -1.75 13.89 -29.35
C ILE A 91 -3.25 13.84 -29.64
N ALA A 92 -4.05 14.74 -29.08
CA ALA A 92 -5.49 14.78 -29.29
C ALA A 92 -5.86 15.00 -30.77
N VAL A 93 -5.15 15.88 -31.47
CA VAL A 93 -5.41 16.21 -32.87
C VAL A 93 -4.87 15.16 -33.83
N THR A 94 -3.69 14.58 -33.60
CA THR A 94 -3.01 13.73 -34.60
C THR A 94 -3.06 12.23 -34.30
N SER A 95 -3.30 11.81 -33.06
CA SER A 95 -3.27 10.38 -32.73
C SER A 95 -4.43 9.59 -33.35
N LEU A 96 -4.13 8.34 -33.72
CA LEU A 96 -5.11 7.39 -34.27
C LEU A 96 -5.95 6.72 -33.16
N ASP A 97 -5.45 6.65 -31.93
CA ASP A 97 -6.08 5.92 -30.81
C ASP A 97 -7.07 6.76 -29.99
N GLN A 98 -7.98 7.47 -30.67
CA GLN A 98 -8.87 8.48 -30.07
C GLN A 98 -9.68 7.99 -28.87
N LEU A 99 -10.15 6.72 -28.85
CA LEU A 99 -10.88 6.19 -27.70
C LEU A 99 -9.99 6.11 -26.44
N ARG A 100 -8.70 5.78 -26.60
CA ARG A 100 -7.73 5.75 -25.49
C ARG A 100 -7.53 7.14 -24.93
N GLN A 101 -7.31 8.12 -25.81
CA GLN A 101 -7.11 9.52 -25.41
C GLN A 101 -8.37 10.10 -24.76
N ARG A 102 -9.56 9.75 -25.27
CA ARG A 102 -10.83 10.15 -24.66
C ARG A 102 -11.00 9.56 -23.27
N MET A 103 -10.67 8.29 -23.08
CA MET A 103 -10.72 7.63 -21.78
C MET A 103 -9.69 8.21 -20.81
N ALA A 104 -8.47 8.47 -21.25
CA ALA A 104 -7.43 9.10 -20.45
C ALA A 104 -7.84 10.51 -19.98
N PHE A 105 -8.44 11.30 -20.90
CA PHE A 105 -8.98 12.60 -20.54
C PHE A 105 -10.15 12.50 -19.55
N ALA A 106 -11.06 11.54 -19.71
CA ALA A 106 -12.14 11.30 -18.75
C ALA A 106 -11.60 10.93 -17.36
N LEU A 107 -10.61 10.03 -17.28
CA LEU A 107 -9.95 9.67 -16.03
C LEU A 107 -9.24 10.86 -15.39
N SER A 108 -8.55 11.70 -16.17
CA SER A 108 -7.89 12.91 -15.64
C SER A 108 -8.88 13.93 -15.04
N GLN A 109 -10.12 13.94 -15.52
CA GLN A 109 -11.20 14.78 -15.00
C GLN A 109 -11.89 14.18 -13.76
N ILE A 110 -11.70 12.88 -13.49
CA ILE A 110 -12.20 12.20 -12.28
C ILE A 110 -11.12 12.23 -11.20
N LEU A 111 -9.88 11.89 -11.56
CA LEU A 111 -8.71 11.77 -10.68
C LEU A 111 -7.83 13.01 -10.81
N VAL A 112 -8.40 14.14 -10.40
CA VAL A 112 -7.90 15.48 -10.70
C VAL A 112 -6.69 15.85 -9.86
N VAL A 113 -5.69 16.45 -10.51
CA VAL A 113 -4.62 17.21 -9.85
C VAL A 113 -4.80 18.68 -10.20
N ALA A 114 -5.05 19.51 -9.19
CA ALA A 114 -5.16 20.95 -9.34
C ALA A 114 -3.77 21.58 -9.48
N ILE A 115 -3.55 22.35 -10.53
CA ILE A 115 -2.25 23.01 -10.75
C ILE A 115 -1.90 23.93 -9.58
N SER A 116 -2.91 24.56 -8.98
CA SER A 116 -2.81 25.46 -7.82
C SER A 116 -2.45 24.76 -6.51
N ALA A 117 -2.32 23.44 -6.49
CA ALA A 117 -1.90 22.68 -5.32
C ALA A 117 -0.45 22.16 -5.42
N ILE A 118 0.15 22.19 -6.62
CA ILE A 118 1.51 21.69 -6.88
C ILE A 118 2.54 22.77 -6.58
N GLU A 119 3.72 22.46 -6.04
CA GLU A 119 4.72 23.50 -5.74
C GLU A 119 5.42 24.03 -7.02
N SER A 120 5.64 23.16 -8.01
CA SER A 120 6.41 23.43 -9.23
C SER A 120 5.52 23.71 -10.47
N ARG A 121 4.51 24.58 -10.29
CA ARG A 121 3.33 24.75 -11.17
C ARG A 121 3.63 25.08 -12.63
N ASP A 122 4.55 26.01 -12.85
CA ASP A 122 4.58 26.80 -14.10
C ASP A 122 5.75 26.46 -15.02
N ARG A 123 6.70 25.63 -14.56
CA ARG A 123 7.94 25.39 -15.31
C ARG A 123 8.21 23.94 -15.67
N ASN A 124 7.49 23.00 -15.07
CA ASN A 124 7.75 21.59 -15.29
C ASN A 124 6.63 20.96 -16.13
N THR A 125 6.97 20.46 -17.30
CA THR A 125 6.11 19.68 -18.18
C THR A 125 6.10 18.20 -17.80
N GLU A 126 7.27 17.63 -17.53
CA GLU A 126 7.47 16.18 -17.38
C GLU A 126 6.58 15.58 -16.28
N ILE A 127 6.45 16.29 -15.16
CA ILE A 127 5.68 15.83 -14.00
C ILE A 127 4.17 15.68 -14.32
N PHE A 128 3.60 16.60 -15.10
CA PHE A 128 2.17 16.56 -15.46
C PHE A 128 1.90 15.55 -16.57
N LEU A 129 2.84 15.39 -17.50
CA LEU A 129 2.75 14.36 -18.54
C LEU A 129 2.85 12.96 -17.94
N GLN A 130 3.80 12.71 -17.04
CA GLN A 130 3.93 11.42 -16.35
C GLN A 130 2.65 11.05 -15.60
N TYR A 131 2.02 12.00 -14.91
CA TYR A 131 0.75 11.76 -14.23
C TYR A 131 -0.39 11.46 -15.22
N TYR A 132 -0.44 12.15 -16.37
CA TYR A 132 -1.43 11.88 -17.40
C TYR A 132 -1.20 10.53 -18.09
N ASP A 133 0.05 10.10 -18.24
CA ASP A 133 0.44 8.83 -18.85
C ASP A 133 -0.08 7.62 -18.05
N ILE A 134 -0.26 7.75 -16.73
CA ILE A 134 -0.97 6.75 -15.91
C ILE A 134 -2.32 6.42 -16.55
N PHE A 135 -3.07 7.43 -17.00
CA PHE A 135 -4.39 7.24 -17.58
C PHE A 135 -4.34 6.72 -19.03
N VAL A 136 -3.34 7.13 -19.81
CA VAL A 136 -3.15 6.64 -21.19
C VAL A 136 -2.79 5.15 -21.19
N GLN A 137 -1.86 4.75 -20.31
CA GLN A 137 -1.43 3.36 -20.15
C GLN A 137 -2.57 2.47 -19.67
N ASN A 138 -3.34 2.95 -18.68
CA ASN A 138 -4.41 2.18 -18.05
C ASN A 138 -5.82 2.39 -18.65
N ALA A 139 -5.97 3.15 -19.74
CA ALA A 139 -7.29 3.45 -20.32
C ALA A 139 -8.14 2.20 -20.64
N PHE A 140 -7.52 1.05 -20.89
CA PHE A 140 -8.20 -0.25 -21.06
C PHE A 140 -7.72 -1.32 -20.07
N GLY A 141 -7.05 -0.91 -18.99
CA GLY A 141 -6.51 -1.77 -17.94
C GLY A 141 -7.53 -2.04 -16.83
N ASN A 142 -7.06 -2.16 -15.59
CA ASN A 142 -7.90 -2.31 -14.41
C ASN A 142 -7.93 -1.00 -13.60
N TYR A 143 -9.09 -0.61 -13.07
CA TYR A 143 -9.21 0.59 -12.26
C TYR A 143 -8.40 0.53 -10.95
N ARG A 144 -8.17 -0.67 -10.39
CA ARG A 144 -7.30 -0.87 -9.23
C ARG A 144 -5.86 -0.42 -9.49
N ASP A 145 -5.35 -0.66 -10.70
CA ASP A 145 -4.00 -0.22 -11.09
C ASP A 145 -3.93 1.31 -11.18
N VAL A 146 -5.00 1.94 -11.68
CA VAL A 146 -5.11 3.41 -11.71
C VAL A 146 -5.09 3.97 -10.29
N LEU A 147 -5.93 3.44 -9.39
CA LEU A 147 -5.98 3.85 -7.99
C LEU A 147 -4.60 3.72 -7.31
N LYS A 148 -3.91 2.60 -7.51
CA LYS A 148 -2.57 2.40 -6.96
C LYS A 148 -1.58 3.44 -7.49
N GLN A 149 -1.50 3.63 -8.81
CA GLN A 149 -0.53 4.53 -9.41
C GLN A 149 -0.76 6.00 -9.00
N ILE A 150 -2.01 6.45 -8.89
CA ILE A 150 -2.29 7.82 -8.41
C ILE A 150 -1.94 7.98 -6.92
N SER A 151 -2.19 6.97 -6.09
CA SER A 151 -1.92 7.06 -4.65
C SER A 151 -0.43 7.10 -4.32
N TYR A 152 0.41 6.56 -5.20
CA TYR A 152 1.87 6.69 -5.09
C TYR A 152 2.43 7.89 -5.85
N SER A 153 1.61 8.68 -6.56
CA SER A 153 2.07 9.85 -7.31
C SER A 153 2.43 11.01 -6.39
N PRO A 154 3.65 11.59 -6.50
CA PRO A 154 4.01 12.81 -5.77
C PRO A 154 3.06 13.98 -6.02
N LEU A 155 2.51 14.11 -7.23
CA LEU A 155 1.57 15.18 -7.55
C LEU A 155 0.25 15.03 -6.80
N MET A 156 -0.27 13.80 -6.70
CA MET A 156 -1.49 13.55 -5.93
C MET A 156 -1.27 13.82 -4.45
N ALA A 157 -0.07 13.50 -3.94
CA ALA A 157 0.31 13.72 -2.55
C ALA A 157 0.45 15.19 -2.16
N GLU A 158 0.95 16.03 -3.07
CA GLU A 158 0.90 17.49 -2.92
C GLU A 158 -0.54 17.99 -3.01
N ASN A 159 -1.29 17.51 -4.00
CA ASN A 159 -2.65 17.97 -4.30
C ASN A 159 -3.62 17.74 -3.13
N LEU A 160 -3.50 16.61 -2.44
CA LEU A 160 -4.35 16.21 -1.31
C LEU A 160 -3.58 16.06 0.00
N SER A 161 -2.47 16.79 0.12
CA SER A 161 -1.70 17.08 1.35
C SER A 161 -1.26 15.91 2.24
N PHE A 162 -1.21 14.68 1.73
CA PHE A 162 -0.68 13.54 2.48
C PHE A 162 0.84 13.34 2.32
N LEU A 163 1.50 14.14 1.46
CA LEU A 163 2.96 14.14 1.33
C LEU A 163 3.64 14.48 2.67
N LYS A 164 4.58 13.63 3.12
CA LYS A 164 5.32 13.76 4.39
C LYS A 164 4.42 13.80 5.63
N SER A 165 3.17 13.36 5.52
CA SER A 165 2.23 13.20 6.64
C SER A 165 2.75 12.12 7.60
N LYS A 166 2.63 12.36 8.90
CA LYS A 166 3.21 11.50 9.95
C LYS A 166 2.13 11.07 10.92
N SER A 167 2.27 9.88 11.47
CA SER A 167 1.35 9.36 12.47
C SER A 167 1.38 10.17 13.76
N HIS A 168 0.25 10.15 14.48
CA HIS A 168 0.14 10.78 15.79
C HIS A 168 1.20 10.25 16.76
N ALA A 169 1.42 8.93 16.76
CA ALA A 169 2.43 8.26 17.57
C ALA A 169 3.85 8.80 17.32
N TYR A 170 4.23 8.98 16.06
CA TYR A 170 5.55 9.50 15.70
C TYR A 170 5.73 10.96 16.16
N ILE A 171 4.72 11.81 15.96
CA ILE A 171 4.81 13.23 16.34
C ILE A 171 4.87 13.38 17.86
N MET A 172 4.08 12.60 18.60
CA MET A 172 4.13 12.59 20.07
C MET A 172 5.50 12.13 20.57
N ASP A 173 6.05 11.05 20.01
CA ASP A 173 7.37 10.51 20.39
C ASP A 173 8.50 11.52 20.13
N LYS A 174 8.54 12.14 18.95
CA LYS A 174 9.66 12.99 18.52
C LYS A 174 9.56 14.43 18.96
N TYR A 175 8.35 14.97 19.07
CA TYR A 175 8.14 16.41 19.27
C TYR A 175 7.29 16.73 20.50
N SER A 176 6.73 15.72 21.19
CA SER A 176 5.79 15.93 22.30
C SER A 176 4.62 16.83 21.93
N GLN A 177 4.15 16.73 20.69
CA GLN A 177 3.07 17.53 20.12
C GLN A 177 1.89 16.64 19.75
N ASN A 178 0.68 17.18 19.92
CA ASN A 178 -0.53 16.52 19.47
C ASN A 178 -0.86 16.94 18.03
N SER A 179 -0.61 16.07 17.07
CA SER A 179 -0.98 16.24 15.66
C SER A 179 -1.54 14.93 15.12
N PHE A 180 -2.54 15.03 14.24
CA PHE A 180 -3.20 13.88 13.61
C PHE A 180 -2.83 13.80 12.13
N ALA A 181 -3.09 12.64 11.53
CA ALA A 181 -2.87 12.43 10.11
C ALA A 181 -3.75 13.36 9.25
N ASP A 182 -3.24 13.74 8.08
CA ASP A 182 -3.98 14.56 7.11
C ASP A 182 -5.12 13.73 6.49
N GLU A 183 -6.34 14.28 6.53
CA GLU A 183 -7.55 13.58 6.11
C GLU A 183 -7.98 13.86 4.66
N ASN A 184 -7.37 14.83 3.98
CA ASN A 184 -7.85 15.30 2.67
C ASN A 184 -7.81 14.18 1.64
N PHE A 185 -6.72 13.42 1.54
CA PHE A 185 -6.64 12.31 0.61
C PHE A 185 -7.66 11.21 0.91
N ALA A 186 -7.79 10.80 2.17
CA ALA A 186 -8.75 9.78 2.59
C ALA A 186 -10.20 10.21 2.34
N ARG A 187 -10.50 11.50 2.52
CA ARG A 187 -11.82 12.09 2.25
C ARG A 187 -12.11 12.11 0.76
N GLU A 188 -11.23 12.70 -0.05
CA GLU A 188 -11.50 12.88 -1.48
C GLU A 188 -11.46 11.58 -2.27
N ILE A 189 -10.63 10.60 -1.87
CA ILE A 189 -10.65 9.29 -2.53
C ILE A 189 -12.00 8.57 -2.32
N MET A 190 -12.58 8.63 -1.13
CA MET A 190 -13.93 8.11 -0.86
C MET A 190 -14.98 8.95 -1.60
N GLN A 191 -14.96 10.26 -1.38
CA GLN A 191 -16.03 11.16 -1.80
C GLN A 191 -16.09 11.40 -3.31
N LEU A 192 -14.93 11.61 -3.95
CA LEU A 192 -14.85 12.07 -5.34
C LEU A 192 -14.34 11.02 -6.31
N PHE A 193 -13.54 10.05 -5.84
CA PHE A 193 -12.84 9.14 -6.75
C PHE A 193 -13.43 7.73 -6.79
N SER A 194 -13.96 7.21 -5.68
CA SER A 194 -14.38 5.81 -5.58
C SER A 194 -15.84 5.60 -5.18
N THR A 195 -16.28 6.06 -4.00
CA THR A 195 -17.56 5.61 -3.42
C THR A 195 -18.70 6.61 -3.53
N GLY A 196 -18.42 7.91 -3.49
CA GLY A 196 -19.44 8.94 -3.33
C GLY A 196 -20.00 9.03 -1.89
N LEU A 197 -20.91 9.97 -1.65
CA LEU A 197 -21.47 10.28 -0.33
C LEU A 197 -22.48 9.25 0.19
N TYR A 198 -23.27 8.66 -0.71
CA TYR A 198 -24.40 7.79 -0.35
C TYR A 198 -24.27 6.42 -0.99
N LEU A 199 -24.77 5.38 -0.32
CA LEU A 199 -24.83 4.04 -0.88
C LEU A 199 -25.73 4.01 -2.11
N LEU A 200 -25.27 3.31 -3.16
CA LEU A 200 -25.95 3.18 -4.44
C LEU A 200 -26.39 1.74 -4.68
N ASN A 201 -27.50 1.59 -5.40
CA ASN A 201 -27.82 0.36 -6.10
C ASN A 201 -26.95 0.25 -7.37
N LEU A 202 -26.84 -0.96 -7.94
CA LEU A 202 -26.11 -1.15 -9.20
C LEU A 202 -26.63 -0.30 -10.36
N ASP A 203 -27.90 0.12 -10.31
CA ASP A 203 -28.51 1.01 -11.29
C ASP A 203 -28.26 2.50 -11.04
N GLY A 204 -27.43 2.85 -10.06
CA GLY A 204 -27.07 4.22 -9.71
C GLY A 204 -28.09 4.95 -8.85
N THR A 205 -29.21 4.33 -8.49
CA THR A 205 -30.19 4.93 -7.57
C THR A 205 -29.68 4.88 -6.13
N VAL A 206 -30.01 5.91 -5.33
CA VAL A 206 -29.59 6.01 -3.93
C VAL A 206 -30.35 4.98 -3.08
N LYS A 207 -29.63 4.24 -2.23
CA LYS A 207 -30.22 3.37 -1.22
C LYS A 207 -30.76 4.19 -0.07
N LEU A 208 -32.01 3.90 0.31
CA LEU A 208 -32.72 4.58 1.39
C LEU A 208 -32.89 3.64 2.58
N ASP A 209 -32.86 4.21 3.79
CA ASP A 209 -33.19 3.52 5.03
C ASP A 209 -34.71 3.26 5.15
N GLY A 210 -35.13 2.61 6.24
CA GLY A 210 -36.55 2.34 6.51
C GLY A 210 -37.43 3.59 6.69
N ASN A 211 -36.82 4.77 6.85
CA ASN A 211 -37.48 6.06 6.98
C ASN A 211 -37.47 6.88 5.67
N GLY A 212 -36.86 6.35 4.59
CA GLY A 212 -36.75 7.03 3.30
C GLY A 212 -35.56 8.00 3.19
N ASN A 213 -34.62 8.00 4.14
CA ASN A 213 -33.42 8.85 4.08
C ASN A 213 -32.26 8.13 3.37
N PRO A 214 -31.41 8.86 2.62
CA PRO A 214 -30.19 8.30 2.04
C PRO A 214 -29.27 7.67 3.09
N ILE A 215 -28.76 6.48 2.80
CA ILE A 215 -27.75 5.82 3.65
C ILE A 215 -26.35 6.33 3.26
N SER A 216 -25.58 6.82 4.22
CA SER A 216 -24.21 7.29 3.99
C SER A 216 -23.29 6.13 3.58
N ALA A 217 -22.41 6.34 2.61
CA ALA A 217 -21.43 5.34 2.19
C ALA A 217 -20.28 5.17 3.19
N TYR A 218 -19.96 6.23 3.94
CA TYR A 218 -18.91 6.23 4.96
C TYR A 218 -19.25 7.22 6.08
N THR A 219 -18.46 7.19 7.16
CA THR A 219 -18.57 8.10 8.30
C THR A 219 -17.29 8.91 8.47
N ASN A 220 -17.31 9.94 9.33
CA ASN A 220 -16.10 10.67 9.67
C ASN A 220 -15.05 9.77 10.37
N ALA A 221 -15.49 8.75 11.11
CA ALA A 221 -14.60 7.77 11.72
C ALA A 221 -13.82 6.97 10.66
N HIS A 222 -14.47 6.59 9.54
CA HIS A 222 -13.78 5.95 8.42
C HIS A 222 -12.71 6.88 7.83
N ILE A 223 -13.02 8.16 7.61
CA ILE A 223 -12.04 9.13 7.06
C ILE A 223 -10.80 9.21 7.95
N LEU A 224 -10.99 9.38 9.27
CA LEU A 224 -9.88 9.46 10.23
C LEU A 224 -9.07 8.15 10.30
N SER A 225 -9.74 6.99 10.18
CA SER A 225 -9.06 5.70 10.18
C SER A 225 -8.20 5.49 8.93
N PHE A 226 -8.74 5.81 7.75
CA PHE A 226 -8.02 5.70 6.50
C PHE A 226 -6.90 6.74 6.37
N ALA A 227 -7.08 7.96 6.91
CA ALA A 227 -6.04 8.98 6.96
C ALA A 227 -4.77 8.48 7.66
N ARG A 228 -4.90 7.71 8.75
CA ARG A 228 -3.77 7.07 9.44
C ARG A 228 -3.00 6.11 8.52
N GLY A 229 -3.71 5.43 7.62
CA GLY A 229 -3.15 4.57 6.58
C GLY A 229 -2.50 5.29 5.39
N TRP A 230 -2.57 6.62 5.32
CA TRP A 230 -1.88 7.44 4.31
C TRP A 230 -0.68 8.21 4.87
N THR A 231 -0.26 7.89 6.09
CA THR A 231 0.97 8.42 6.70
C THR A 231 2.22 7.72 6.16
N GLY A 232 3.35 8.43 6.19
CA GLY A 232 4.67 7.91 5.85
C GLY A 232 5.11 8.07 4.39
N PHE A 233 4.27 8.59 3.50
CA PHE A 233 4.64 8.80 2.10
C PHE A 233 5.61 9.96 1.92
N ASP A 234 6.67 9.72 1.16
CA ASP A 234 7.64 10.74 0.80
C ASP A 234 8.20 10.52 -0.62
N ARG A 235 8.68 11.60 -1.23
CA ARG A 235 9.29 11.57 -2.55
C ARG A 235 10.59 10.77 -2.52
N GLN A 236 10.91 10.17 -3.66
CA GLN A 236 12.21 9.55 -3.85
C GLN A 236 13.31 10.60 -4.00
N ARG A 237 14.55 10.20 -3.71
CA ARG A 237 15.72 11.02 -4.02
C ARG A 237 15.76 11.34 -5.52
N LYS A 238 16.28 12.51 -5.85
CA LYS A 238 16.44 12.92 -7.25
C LYS A 238 17.33 11.93 -8.00
N ARG A 239 16.88 11.53 -9.19
CA ARG A 239 17.71 10.88 -10.21
C ARG A 239 18.18 11.91 -11.24
N GLY A 240 19.16 11.57 -12.09
CA GLY A 240 19.52 12.41 -13.24
C GLY A 240 18.34 12.50 -14.23
N ASN A 241 18.54 13.09 -15.41
CA ASN A 241 17.55 13.10 -16.52
C ASN A 241 16.11 13.62 -16.24
N THR A 242 15.89 14.38 -15.16
CA THR A 242 14.59 15.03 -14.88
C THR A 242 14.65 16.55 -15.11
N GLU A 243 13.51 17.14 -15.47
CA GLU A 243 13.36 18.60 -15.68
C GLU A 243 13.62 19.43 -14.41
N GLU A 244 13.33 18.85 -13.25
CA GLU A 244 13.47 19.56 -11.98
C GLU A 244 14.94 19.68 -11.53
N ARG A 245 15.53 20.87 -11.74
CA ARG A 245 16.95 21.12 -11.44
C ARG A 245 17.28 21.35 -9.96
N LYS A 246 16.42 22.05 -9.22
CA LYS A 246 16.74 22.61 -7.88
C LYS A 246 16.35 21.74 -6.68
N SER A 247 15.58 20.67 -6.89
CA SER A 247 15.15 19.77 -5.81
C SER A 247 16.15 18.64 -5.57
N SER A 248 16.28 18.20 -4.31
CA SER A 248 17.02 16.98 -3.92
C SER A 248 16.18 15.70 -4.04
N GLU A 249 14.89 15.86 -4.28
CA GLU A 249 13.88 14.82 -4.48
C GLU A 249 13.28 14.95 -5.89
N ASN A 250 12.59 13.93 -6.41
CA ASN A 250 11.88 14.04 -7.68
C ASN A 250 10.37 13.82 -7.54
N ARG A 251 9.59 14.43 -8.45
CA ARG A 251 8.11 14.38 -8.50
C ARG A 251 7.57 13.42 -9.56
N ILE A 252 8.42 12.56 -10.11
CA ILE A 252 8.08 11.68 -11.24
C ILE A 252 7.94 10.24 -10.76
N ASP A 253 8.90 9.78 -9.95
CA ASP A 253 8.92 8.43 -9.43
C ASP A 253 7.84 8.21 -8.35
N PRO A 254 7.26 7.00 -8.29
CA PRO A 254 6.35 6.62 -7.21
C PRO A 254 6.99 6.89 -5.83
N MET A 255 6.24 7.48 -4.91
CA MET A 255 6.73 7.76 -3.55
C MET A 255 7.18 6.50 -2.81
N LYS A 256 8.07 6.67 -1.84
CA LYS A 256 8.44 5.63 -0.87
C LYS A 256 7.70 5.85 0.44
N ILE A 257 7.50 4.78 1.20
CA ILE A 257 6.91 4.84 2.53
C ILE A 257 8.03 4.74 3.56
N TRP A 258 8.09 5.68 4.48
CA TRP A 258 8.91 5.62 5.69
C TRP A 258 8.13 4.91 6.78
N ALA A 259 8.57 3.71 7.16
CA ALA A 259 7.85 2.85 8.07
C ALA A 259 7.69 3.48 9.47
N ASP A 260 8.70 4.23 9.93
CA ASP A 260 8.66 4.95 11.20
C ASP A 260 7.55 6.01 11.29
N TRP A 261 7.21 6.64 10.17
CA TRP A 261 6.17 7.68 10.11
C TRP A 261 4.77 7.09 9.98
N ARG A 262 4.68 5.80 9.64
CA ARG A 262 3.42 5.09 9.45
C ARG A 262 2.71 4.88 10.79
N ASP A 263 1.39 4.96 10.77
CA ASP A 263 0.59 4.68 11.95
C ASP A 263 0.57 3.17 12.26
N ARG A 264 0.88 2.83 13.51
CA ARG A 264 1.12 1.45 13.96
C ARG A 264 -0.12 0.71 14.46
N PHE A 265 -1.23 1.41 14.68
CA PHE A 265 -2.40 0.85 15.35
C PHE A 265 -3.46 0.39 14.35
N PRO A 266 -4.40 -0.48 14.77
CA PRO A 266 -5.49 -0.94 13.92
C PRO A 266 -6.34 0.17 13.32
N LYS A 267 -6.93 -0.12 12.17
CA LYS A 267 -7.76 0.79 11.36
C LYS A 267 -9.03 0.06 10.96
N ILE A 268 -10.17 0.73 11.10
CA ILE A 268 -11.48 0.18 10.70
C ILE A 268 -11.66 0.31 9.20
N ASP A 269 -12.39 -0.62 8.59
CA ASP A 269 -12.79 -0.54 7.19
C ASP A 269 -14.12 0.27 7.03
N MET A 270 -14.66 0.32 5.81
CA MET A 270 -15.96 0.96 5.54
C MET A 270 -17.17 0.02 5.70
N GLN A 271 -16.93 -1.26 5.96
CA GLN A 271 -17.91 -2.36 5.96
C GLN A 271 -18.11 -3.00 7.35
N SER A 272 -17.78 -2.27 8.43
CA SER A 272 -17.91 -2.72 9.83
C SER A 272 -16.92 -3.83 10.25
N GLY A 273 -15.72 -3.84 9.68
CA GLY A 273 -14.58 -4.68 10.03
C GLY A 273 -13.29 -3.86 10.20
N PHE A 274 -12.14 -4.48 9.92
CA PHE A 274 -10.83 -3.84 10.01
C PHE A 274 -10.01 -4.01 8.73
N ILE A 275 -9.18 -3.02 8.43
CA ILE A 275 -8.14 -3.14 7.43
C ILE A 275 -7.14 -4.21 7.91
N GLY A 276 -7.03 -5.29 7.14
CA GLY A 276 -6.26 -6.49 7.52
C GLY A 276 -7.14 -7.70 7.81
N ASP A 277 -8.45 -7.55 7.83
CA ASP A 277 -9.37 -8.70 7.78
C ASP A 277 -9.09 -9.55 6.52
N ARG A 278 -9.29 -10.86 6.66
CA ARG A 278 -9.05 -11.90 5.63
C ARG A 278 -7.58 -12.16 5.31
N TYR A 279 -6.64 -11.45 5.95
CA TYR A 279 -5.21 -11.80 5.90
C TYR A 279 -4.87 -12.84 6.99
N PRO A 280 -3.89 -13.73 6.73
CA PRO A 280 -3.42 -14.69 7.73
C PRO A 280 -2.70 -14.01 8.89
N LEU A 281 -2.73 -14.63 10.06
CA LEU A 281 -1.92 -14.18 11.19
C LEU A 281 -0.45 -14.52 10.95
N CYS A 282 0.45 -13.60 11.30
CA CYS A 282 1.89 -13.85 11.17
C CYS A 282 2.37 -15.02 12.05
N GLU A 283 1.68 -15.30 13.16
CA GLU A 283 2.00 -16.43 14.06
C GLU A 283 1.49 -17.79 13.55
N ASP A 284 0.64 -17.79 12.51
CA ASP A 284 0.13 -19.01 11.89
C ASP A 284 1.02 -19.51 10.74
N PHE A 285 2.11 -18.79 10.43
CA PHE A 285 3.04 -19.20 9.40
C PHE A 285 3.76 -20.50 9.79
N PRO A 286 3.97 -21.44 8.84
CA PRO A 286 4.72 -22.65 9.12
C PRO A 286 6.18 -22.32 9.47
N ASP A 287 6.81 -23.23 10.22
CA ASP A 287 8.23 -23.14 10.54
C ASP A 287 9.06 -22.96 9.27
N LYS A 288 10.02 -22.01 9.32
CA LYS A 288 10.93 -21.68 8.21
C LYS A 288 10.17 -21.34 6.93
N MET A 289 9.19 -20.43 7.06
CA MET A 289 8.38 -19.96 5.94
C MET A 289 9.21 -19.60 4.69
N PHE A 290 10.45 -19.10 4.86
CA PHE A 290 11.36 -18.73 3.77
C PHE A 290 11.81 -19.89 2.86
N LEU A 291 11.60 -21.15 3.26
CA LEU A 291 11.86 -22.34 2.43
C LEU A 291 10.60 -22.86 1.73
N GLN A 292 9.44 -22.29 2.02
CA GLN A 292 8.17 -22.77 1.49
C GLN A 292 7.93 -22.26 0.08
N LYS A 293 7.21 -23.06 -0.71
CA LYS A 293 6.73 -22.67 -2.03
C LYS A 293 6.02 -21.31 -1.97
N GLY A 294 6.34 -20.45 -2.93
CA GLY A 294 5.79 -19.09 -3.02
C GLY A 294 6.57 -18.04 -2.23
N SER A 295 7.59 -18.42 -1.47
CA SER A 295 8.53 -17.48 -0.86
C SER A 295 9.24 -16.63 -1.91
N ILE A 296 9.39 -15.34 -1.63
CA ILE A 296 9.93 -14.37 -2.57
C ILE A 296 11.28 -13.85 -2.07
N PHE A 297 12.26 -13.83 -2.95
CA PHE A 297 13.58 -13.26 -2.72
C PHE A 297 13.87 -12.18 -3.76
N ARG A 298 14.25 -10.99 -3.31
CA ARG A 298 14.57 -9.84 -4.16
C ARG A 298 16.08 -9.62 -4.18
N LEU A 299 16.66 -9.50 -5.36
CA LEU A 299 18.09 -9.26 -5.53
C LEU A 299 18.45 -7.84 -5.06
N LEU A 300 19.35 -7.75 -4.10
CA LEU A 300 20.00 -6.49 -3.68
C LEU A 300 21.31 -6.24 -4.45
N GLY A 301 21.83 -7.28 -5.12
CA GLY A 301 23.12 -7.21 -5.80
C GLY A 301 24.25 -7.15 -4.80
N SER A 302 25.14 -6.17 -4.93
CA SER A 302 26.27 -6.02 -4.00
C SER A 302 25.95 -5.30 -2.70
N SER A 303 24.74 -4.73 -2.59
CA SER A 303 24.29 -4.06 -1.36
C SER A 303 23.87 -5.12 -0.35
N SER A 304 24.42 -5.06 0.86
CA SER A 304 23.92 -5.88 1.96
C SER A 304 22.71 -5.22 2.64
N LEU A 305 22.44 -3.93 2.38
CA LEU A 305 21.31 -3.22 2.97
C LEU A 305 19.98 -3.61 2.29
N PRO A 306 18.98 -4.04 3.07
CA PRO A 306 17.64 -4.28 2.57
C PRO A 306 16.91 -3.00 2.12
N GLU A 307 15.94 -3.13 1.23
CA GLU A 307 15.10 -2.02 0.75
C GLU A 307 13.69 -2.03 1.35
N LEU A 308 13.19 -3.19 1.81
CA LEU A 308 11.81 -3.35 2.30
C LEU A 308 11.73 -3.52 3.82
N ILE A 309 12.83 -3.90 4.48
CA ILE A 309 12.99 -3.88 5.93
C ILE A 309 14.08 -2.86 6.32
N GLU A 310 14.06 -2.39 7.56
CA GLU A 310 15.06 -1.43 8.04
C GLU A 310 16.20 -2.13 8.77
N ASP A 311 17.42 -1.94 8.28
CA ASP A 311 18.67 -2.22 8.98
C ASP A 311 19.41 -0.89 9.25
N SER A 312 20.30 -0.86 10.25
CA SER A 312 21.16 0.31 10.50
C SER A 312 22.06 0.55 9.29
N ALA A 313 22.29 1.81 8.91
CA ALA A 313 23.18 2.18 7.81
C ALA A 313 24.63 1.67 7.99
N GLU A 314 25.01 1.33 9.22
CA GLU A 314 26.29 0.69 9.56
C GLU A 314 26.44 -0.68 8.90
N PHE A 315 25.32 -1.36 8.58
CA PHE A 315 25.32 -2.67 7.92
C PHE A 315 25.90 -2.67 6.50
N ASP A 316 25.99 -1.51 5.85
CA ASP A 316 26.54 -1.39 4.49
C ASP A 316 28.07 -1.30 4.45
N ASN A 317 28.67 -0.72 5.49
CA ASN A 317 30.07 -0.24 5.46
C ASN A 317 31.00 -0.97 6.44
N ASP A 318 30.50 -1.97 7.16
CA ASP A 318 31.26 -2.67 8.20
C ASP A 318 31.51 -4.13 7.80
N GLN A 319 32.78 -4.45 7.53
CA GLN A 319 33.23 -5.80 7.16
C GLN A 319 33.15 -6.80 8.32
N THR A 320 32.90 -6.35 9.55
CA THR A 320 32.72 -7.22 10.71
C THR A 320 31.31 -7.82 10.79
N ILE A 321 30.37 -7.30 10.00
CA ILE A 321 28.97 -7.72 10.03
C ILE A 321 28.81 -9.05 9.30
N LYS A 322 28.27 -10.02 10.03
CA LYS A 322 28.01 -11.36 9.55
C LYS A 322 26.61 -11.41 8.93
N ARG A 323 26.54 -11.52 7.60
CA ARG A 323 25.30 -11.86 6.88
C ARG A 323 25.08 -13.37 6.87
N PHE A 324 23.83 -13.78 6.62
CA PHE A 324 23.50 -15.20 6.52
C PHE A 324 24.00 -15.75 5.18
N THR A 325 25.04 -16.57 5.20
CA THR A 325 25.60 -17.16 3.98
C THR A 325 24.96 -18.52 3.70
N LEU A 326 24.47 -18.72 2.48
CA LEU A 326 23.87 -19.99 2.07
C LEU A 326 24.93 -21.05 1.81
N ASP A 327 24.60 -22.29 2.16
CA ASP A 327 25.41 -23.45 1.79
C ASP A 327 25.14 -23.82 0.33
N THR A 328 26.21 -24.05 -0.44
CA THR A 328 26.13 -24.51 -1.84
C THR A 328 25.34 -25.82 -2.03
N ALA A 329 25.20 -26.64 -0.99
CA ALA A 329 24.40 -27.86 -1.03
C ALA A 329 22.89 -27.62 -0.74
N SER A 330 22.49 -26.40 -0.39
CA SER A 330 21.09 -26.06 -0.10
C SER A 330 20.21 -26.03 -1.36
N GLY A 331 18.96 -26.50 -1.22
CA GLY A 331 17.94 -26.31 -2.25
C GLY A 331 17.66 -24.83 -2.54
N LEU A 332 17.69 -23.99 -1.50
CA LEU A 332 17.52 -22.54 -1.63
C LEU A 332 18.69 -21.90 -2.40
N TYR A 333 19.93 -22.36 -2.17
CA TYR A 333 21.09 -21.89 -2.94
C TYR A 333 20.91 -22.18 -4.44
N ASN A 334 20.45 -23.38 -4.79
CA ASN A 334 20.26 -23.77 -6.19
C ASN A 334 19.23 -22.87 -6.90
N ASP A 335 18.14 -22.52 -6.22
CA ASP A 335 17.09 -21.66 -6.77
C ASP A 335 17.52 -20.19 -6.92
N LEU A 336 18.35 -19.67 -6.01
CA LEU A 336 18.84 -18.29 -6.07
C LEU A 336 20.06 -18.12 -6.99
N CYS A 337 21.00 -19.06 -6.95
CA CYS A 337 22.18 -19.05 -7.80
C CYS A 337 21.81 -19.41 -9.25
N ARG A 338 20.96 -20.40 -9.49
CA ARG A 338 20.66 -20.96 -10.83
C ARG A 338 21.92 -21.14 -11.66
N GLU A 339 22.79 -21.99 -11.16
CA GLU A 339 24.12 -22.20 -11.74
C GLU A 339 24.03 -22.69 -13.20
N GLU A 340 24.68 -21.97 -14.10
CA GLU A 340 24.84 -22.35 -15.51
C GLU A 340 26.32 -22.24 -15.90
N ALA A 341 26.91 -23.37 -16.32
CA ALA A 341 28.31 -23.47 -16.70
C ALA A 341 29.32 -23.00 -15.62
N GLY A 342 29.04 -23.29 -14.35
CA GLY A 342 29.93 -22.92 -13.24
C GLY A 342 29.72 -21.52 -12.68
N LYS A 343 28.71 -20.78 -13.15
CA LYS A 343 28.42 -19.39 -12.72
C LYS A 343 26.94 -19.21 -12.39
N CYS A 344 26.65 -18.50 -11.31
CA CYS A 344 25.27 -18.16 -10.93
C CYS A 344 24.62 -17.16 -11.90
N GLN A 345 23.33 -17.37 -12.22
CA GLN A 345 22.46 -16.50 -13.00
C GLN A 345 21.37 -15.86 -12.11
N PHE A 346 21.64 -14.65 -11.60
CA PHE A 346 20.76 -13.94 -10.69
C PHE A 346 19.56 -13.28 -11.39
N ALA A 347 18.34 -13.55 -10.91
CA ALA A 347 17.14 -12.78 -11.28
C ALA A 347 16.89 -11.66 -10.26
N ALA A 348 16.27 -10.57 -10.73
CA ALA A 348 15.86 -9.45 -9.87
C ALA A 348 14.88 -9.89 -8.75
N GLU A 349 14.04 -10.87 -9.05
CA GLU A 349 13.11 -11.49 -8.12
C GLU A 349 13.06 -13.00 -8.39
N VAL A 350 13.07 -13.80 -7.32
CA VAL A 350 12.94 -15.25 -7.37
C VAL A 350 11.77 -15.65 -6.49
N VAL A 351 10.79 -16.35 -7.07
CA VAL A 351 9.69 -16.97 -6.32
C VAL A 351 9.96 -18.47 -6.29
N LEU A 352 10.01 -19.06 -5.10
CA LEU A 352 10.28 -20.50 -4.96
C LEU A 352 9.13 -21.32 -5.56
N GLU A 353 9.44 -22.17 -6.52
CA GLU A 353 8.43 -23.03 -7.16
C GLU A 353 8.08 -24.26 -6.31
N ASN A 354 8.99 -24.66 -5.43
CA ASN A 354 8.88 -25.85 -4.58
C ASN A 354 9.26 -25.52 -3.13
N THR A 355 8.73 -26.31 -2.19
CA THR A 355 9.19 -26.29 -0.79
C THR A 355 10.49 -27.09 -0.67
N HIS A 356 11.46 -26.56 0.07
CA HIS A 356 12.74 -27.20 0.32
C HIS A 356 12.90 -27.65 1.77
N ASP A 357 13.60 -28.76 1.97
CA ASP A 357 14.09 -29.15 3.29
C ASP A 357 15.20 -28.20 3.74
N CYS A 358 15.28 -27.92 5.04
CA CYS A 358 16.34 -27.06 5.56
C CYS A 358 17.71 -27.73 5.43
N HIS A 359 18.74 -26.94 5.10
CA HIS A 359 20.12 -27.42 5.05
C HIS A 359 21.06 -26.56 5.91
N GLY A 360 21.93 -27.21 6.69
CA GLY A 360 22.95 -26.53 7.50
C GLY A 360 22.37 -25.50 8.47
N GLN A 361 22.80 -24.24 8.35
CA GLN A 361 22.36 -23.15 9.23
C GLN A 361 20.89 -22.77 9.05
N GLU A 362 20.28 -23.07 7.91
CA GLU A 362 18.85 -22.82 7.64
C GLU A 362 17.97 -23.58 8.64
N CYS A 363 18.44 -24.70 9.17
CA CYS A 363 17.69 -25.50 10.14
C CYS A 363 17.56 -24.84 11.52
N TYR A 364 18.43 -23.88 11.85
CA TYR A 364 18.57 -23.31 13.19
C TYR A 364 18.09 -21.86 13.31
N VAL A 365 17.65 -21.27 12.19
CA VAL A 365 17.06 -19.92 12.13
C VAL A 365 15.55 -20.03 11.98
N ASP A 366 14.82 -19.12 12.62
CA ASP A 366 13.36 -19.06 12.49
C ASP A 366 12.93 -18.29 11.24
N SER A 367 13.71 -17.27 10.85
CA SER A 367 13.47 -16.45 9.67
C SER A 367 14.78 -15.88 9.11
N LEU A 368 14.74 -15.47 7.84
CA LEU A 368 15.83 -14.79 7.13
C LEU A 368 15.49 -13.33 6.89
N ARG A 369 16.51 -12.49 6.79
CA ARG A 369 16.39 -11.06 6.44
C ARG A 369 17.08 -10.79 5.12
N VAL A 370 18.42 -10.87 5.15
CA VAL A 370 19.30 -10.74 3.99
C VAL A 370 20.18 -11.98 3.92
N VAL A 371 20.22 -12.60 2.76
CA VAL A 371 21.00 -13.82 2.48
C VAL A 371 22.10 -13.50 1.48
N GLU A 372 23.30 -13.96 1.77
CA GLU A 372 24.43 -13.95 0.84
C GLU A 372 24.47 -15.29 0.10
N VAL A 373 24.30 -15.24 -1.22
CA VAL A 373 24.27 -16.45 -2.06
C VAL A 373 25.69 -16.82 -2.45
N VAL A 374 26.42 -15.88 -3.03
CA VAL A 374 27.87 -15.99 -3.30
C VAL A 374 28.55 -14.76 -2.71
N PRO A 375 29.87 -14.80 -2.43
CA PRO A 375 30.56 -13.68 -1.81
C PRO A 375 30.26 -12.33 -2.48
N GLY A 376 29.63 -11.43 -1.73
CA GLY A 376 29.27 -10.08 -2.20
C GLY A 376 28.02 -9.99 -3.08
N ILE A 377 27.18 -11.02 -3.16
CA ILE A 377 25.85 -10.97 -3.81
C ILE A 377 24.76 -11.37 -2.82
N TYR A 378 23.81 -10.45 -2.62
CA TYR A 378 22.78 -10.56 -1.59
C TYR A 378 21.37 -10.56 -2.17
N TYR A 379 20.49 -11.31 -1.51
CA TYR A 379 19.04 -11.27 -1.67
C TYR A 379 18.37 -10.87 -0.36
N GLU A 380 17.29 -10.11 -0.44
CA GLU A 380 16.38 -9.83 0.66
C GLU A 380 15.21 -10.82 0.62
N TYR A 381 14.87 -11.44 1.74
CA TYR A 381 13.67 -12.27 1.86
C TYR A 381 12.44 -11.39 2.08
N VAL A 382 11.45 -11.53 1.20
CA VAL A 382 10.19 -10.78 1.27
C VAL A 382 9.10 -11.68 1.87
N ARG A 383 8.85 -11.51 3.17
CA ARG A 383 7.79 -12.23 3.88
C ARG A 383 6.41 -12.00 3.21
N PRO A 384 5.59 -13.05 3.00
CA PRO A 384 4.21 -12.88 2.53
C PRO A 384 3.37 -11.97 3.45
N PRO A 385 2.32 -11.32 2.93
CA PRO A 385 1.47 -10.44 3.72
C PRO A 385 0.75 -11.21 4.82
N CYS A 386 0.83 -10.68 6.04
CA CYS A 386 0.14 -11.18 7.22
C CYS A 386 -0.11 -10.02 8.18
N VAL A 387 -0.99 -10.26 9.15
CA VAL A 387 -1.34 -9.30 10.20
C VAL A 387 -0.98 -9.85 11.58
N GLU A 388 -0.72 -8.95 12.51
CA GLU A 388 -0.58 -9.26 13.92
C GLU A 388 -1.90 -8.90 14.64
N LEU A 389 -2.09 -9.49 15.82
CA LEU A 389 -3.12 -9.06 16.76
C LEU A 389 -2.43 -8.33 17.91
N PRO A 390 -2.82 -7.09 18.24
CA PRO A 390 -2.14 -6.28 19.25
C PRO A 390 -2.33 -6.80 20.67
N PHE A 391 -3.38 -7.59 20.92
CA PHE A 391 -3.64 -8.26 22.18
C PHE A 391 -3.35 -9.75 22.02
N PHE A 392 -2.55 -10.30 22.93
CA PHE A 392 -2.18 -11.72 22.96
C PHE A 392 -1.80 -12.14 24.38
N ASN A 393 -1.93 -13.44 24.66
CA ASN A 393 -1.61 -14.01 25.97
C ASN A 393 -0.11 -14.33 26.08
N ASN A 394 0.41 -14.43 27.31
CA ASN A 394 1.79 -14.81 27.62
C ASN A 394 2.85 -13.87 27.00
N ALA A 395 2.54 -12.59 26.87
CA ALA A 395 3.49 -11.61 26.35
C ALA A 395 4.78 -11.56 27.20
N ARG A 396 5.92 -11.46 26.52
CA ARG A 396 7.24 -11.37 27.15
C ARG A 396 7.83 -9.99 26.94
N LYS A 397 8.61 -9.51 27.91
CA LYS A 397 9.28 -8.23 27.79
C LYS A 397 10.41 -8.35 26.76
N LEU A 398 10.42 -7.40 25.84
CA LEU A 398 11.53 -7.12 24.95
C LEU A 398 12.25 -5.88 25.45
N SER A 399 13.56 -5.97 25.55
CA SER A 399 14.40 -4.90 26.05
C SER A 399 15.36 -4.45 24.95
N LYS A 400 15.57 -3.15 24.82
CA LYS A 400 16.65 -2.57 24.02
C LYS A 400 17.46 -1.67 24.94
N LYS A 401 18.76 -1.98 25.09
CA LYS A 401 19.67 -1.25 25.97
C LYS A 401 20.71 -0.53 25.10
N LYS A 402 20.69 0.81 25.09
CA LYS A 402 21.78 1.68 24.60
C LYS A 402 22.17 2.66 25.71
N ARG A 403 23.42 3.13 25.70
CA ARG A 403 23.93 4.15 26.66
C ARG A 403 23.07 5.42 26.76
N THR A 404 22.34 5.77 25.70
CA THR A 404 21.57 7.02 25.59
C THR A 404 20.05 6.83 25.54
N TRP A 405 19.57 5.61 25.31
CA TRP A 405 18.13 5.32 25.22
C TRP A 405 17.85 3.84 25.51
N SER A 406 17.02 3.58 26.52
CA SER A 406 16.35 2.29 26.72
C SER A 406 14.94 2.35 26.17
N GLY A 407 14.47 1.26 25.55
CA GLY A 407 13.10 1.13 25.11
C GLY A 407 12.60 -0.29 25.35
N ALA A 408 11.58 -0.46 26.18
CA ALA A 408 10.96 -1.75 26.45
C ALA A 408 9.57 -1.85 25.81
N VAL A 409 9.23 -3.04 25.31
CA VAL A 409 7.94 -3.36 24.65
C VAL A 409 7.51 -4.78 25.00
N CYS A 410 6.21 -5.07 24.94
CA CYS A 410 5.72 -6.45 24.98
C CYS A 410 5.88 -7.10 23.60
N GLY A 411 6.48 -8.29 23.52
CA GLY A 411 6.56 -9.11 22.31
C GLY A 411 5.73 -10.38 22.40
N ASN A 412 5.14 -10.81 21.29
CA ASN A 412 4.48 -12.10 21.18
C ASN A 412 5.55 -13.20 21.09
N PRO A 413 5.65 -14.11 22.08
CA PRO A 413 6.72 -15.13 22.11
C PRO A 413 6.69 -16.10 20.93
N ARG A 414 5.57 -16.18 20.19
CA ARG A 414 5.41 -17.03 19.00
C ARG A 414 5.98 -16.43 17.72
N LEU A 415 6.30 -15.13 17.71
CA LEU A 415 6.82 -14.44 16.54
C LEU A 415 8.35 -14.31 16.61
N PRO A 416 9.06 -14.45 15.47
CA PRO A 416 10.49 -14.19 15.41
C PRO A 416 10.74 -12.69 15.39
N THR A 417 10.82 -12.07 16.57
CA THR A 417 10.74 -10.61 16.73
C THR A 417 11.97 -9.99 17.39
N ALA A 418 12.75 -10.79 18.12
CA ALA A 418 13.93 -10.30 18.85
C ALA A 418 15.05 -11.34 18.89
N SER A 419 16.21 -10.91 19.35
CA SER A 419 17.39 -11.77 19.54
C SER A 419 17.44 -12.35 20.96
N GLU A 420 18.28 -13.35 21.17
CA GLU A 420 18.60 -13.95 22.47
C GLU A 420 19.66 -13.14 23.22
N ALA A 421 19.52 -13.00 24.54
CA ALA A 421 20.52 -12.40 25.40
C ALA A 421 20.87 -13.38 26.54
N CYS A 422 22.02 -14.05 26.40
CA CYS A 422 22.40 -15.13 27.30
C CYS A 422 23.33 -14.64 28.41
N CYS A 423 22.86 -14.66 29.65
CA CYS A 423 23.70 -14.42 30.82
C CYS A 423 24.33 -15.73 31.32
N PRO A 424 25.60 -15.72 31.74
CA PRO A 424 26.23 -16.88 32.36
C PRO A 424 25.63 -17.17 33.73
N LEU A 425 25.57 -18.46 34.10
CA LEU A 425 25.15 -18.88 35.43
C LEU A 425 26.34 -19.03 36.40
N PRO A 426 26.18 -18.69 37.70
CA PRO A 426 24.97 -18.17 38.34
C PRO A 426 24.74 -16.68 38.01
N LEU A 427 23.47 -16.29 37.85
CA LEU A 427 23.06 -14.89 37.69
C LEU A 427 23.49 -14.09 38.94
N ALA A 428 24.55 -13.30 38.83
CA ALA A 428 24.94 -12.36 39.87
C ALA A 428 24.00 -11.14 39.83
N LEU A 429 23.61 -10.62 41.01
CA LEU A 429 22.93 -9.32 41.11
C LEU A 429 23.80 -8.25 40.43
N GLY A 430 23.26 -7.58 39.40
CA GLY A 430 24.00 -6.65 38.56
C GLY A 430 24.83 -7.29 37.46
N THR A 431 24.35 -8.40 36.85
CA THR A 431 25.00 -8.99 35.67
C THR A 431 25.05 -7.95 34.56
N LYS A 432 26.26 -7.44 34.30
CA LYS A 432 26.47 -6.33 33.37
C LYS A 432 26.36 -6.79 31.92
N TYR A 433 26.86 -7.98 31.59
CA TYR A 433 27.05 -8.41 30.21
C TYR A 433 26.23 -9.67 29.86
N ALA A 434 25.63 -9.68 28.68
CA ALA A 434 25.04 -10.86 28.06
C ALA A 434 25.77 -11.19 26.75
N GLN A 435 25.86 -12.48 26.44
CA GLN A 435 26.40 -12.98 25.18
C GLN A 435 25.27 -13.14 24.14
N ARG A 436 25.63 -12.90 22.88
CA ARG A 436 24.79 -13.14 21.70
C ARG A 436 25.39 -14.31 20.93
N ASN A 437 24.60 -15.32 20.65
CA ASN A 437 24.99 -16.52 19.90
C ASN A 437 24.29 -16.56 18.53
N GLN A 438 23.94 -15.38 18.00
CA GLN A 438 23.19 -15.25 16.75
C GLN A 438 23.98 -15.83 15.57
N ILE A 439 23.28 -16.50 14.68
CA ILE A 439 23.86 -17.13 13.49
C ILE A 439 24.32 -16.04 12.50
N TYR A 440 23.57 -14.94 12.42
CA TYR A 440 23.91 -13.76 11.64
C TYR A 440 23.52 -12.49 12.41
N ASP A 441 24.13 -11.36 12.08
CA ASP A 441 23.85 -10.11 12.78
C ASP A 441 22.46 -9.58 12.44
N GLY A 442 21.69 -9.25 13.49
CA GLY A 442 20.32 -8.80 13.35
C GLY A 442 19.30 -9.94 13.20
N GLU A 443 19.68 -11.18 13.54
CA GLU A 443 18.76 -12.32 13.58
C GLU A 443 17.55 -12.03 14.49
N ARG A 444 16.37 -12.49 14.06
CA ARG A 444 15.15 -12.51 14.86
C ARG A 444 14.69 -13.94 15.05
N MET A 445 14.34 -14.27 16.29
CA MET A 445 13.89 -15.59 16.68
C MET A 445 12.75 -15.50 17.68
N THR A 446 12.01 -16.59 17.80
CA THR A 446 10.96 -16.78 18.78
C THR A 446 11.56 -16.85 20.20
N TYR A 447 10.73 -16.64 21.21
CA TYR A 447 11.18 -16.78 22.60
C TYR A 447 11.71 -18.20 22.89
N ALA A 448 11.06 -19.23 22.32
CA ALA A 448 11.46 -20.62 22.49
C ALA A 448 12.86 -20.90 21.90
N THR A 449 13.12 -20.44 20.68
CA THR A 449 14.44 -20.57 20.05
C THR A 449 15.52 -19.82 20.83
N ALA A 450 15.22 -18.61 21.32
CA ALA A 450 16.13 -17.83 22.15
C ALA A 450 16.49 -18.53 23.47
N GLU A 451 15.51 -19.12 24.14
CA GLU A 451 15.70 -19.86 25.39
C GLU A 451 16.58 -21.10 25.16
N GLN A 452 16.28 -21.90 24.14
CA GLN A 452 17.07 -23.08 23.78
C GLN A 452 18.52 -22.72 23.44
N ARG A 453 18.73 -21.60 22.74
CA ARG A 453 20.07 -21.14 22.38
C ARG A 453 20.90 -20.75 23.60
N CYS A 454 20.31 -20.09 24.60
CA CYS A 454 21.03 -19.78 25.84
C CYS A 454 21.34 -21.02 26.67
N ILE A 455 20.42 -21.99 26.72
CA ILE A 455 20.65 -23.27 27.41
C ILE A 455 21.83 -24.02 26.78
N SER A 456 21.96 -23.98 25.45
CA SER A 456 23.06 -24.64 24.74
C SER A 456 24.46 -24.11 25.07
N THR A 457 24.54 -22.93 25.68
CA THR A 457 25.79 -22.28 26.11
C THR A 457 25.89 -22.13 27.63
N ASP A 458 25.25 -23.03 28.39
CA ASP A 458 25.24 -23.02 29.86
C ASP A 458 24.75 -21.69 30.49
N GLY A 459 23.89 -20.96 29.76
CA GLY A 459 23.33 -19.67 30.16
C GLY A 459 21.81 -19.67 30.26
N THR A 460 21.26 -18.51 30.61
CA THR A 460 19.81 -18.26 30.64
C THR A 460 19.50 -16.90 30.03
N LEU A 461 18.27 -16.73 29.53
CA LEU A 461 17.77 -15.41 29.15
C LEU A 461 17.76 -14.48 30.37
N CYS A 462 18.10 -13.22 30.14
CA CYS A 462 18.20 -12.19 31.19
C CYS A 462 17.94 -10.79 30.64
N ASP A 463 17.54 -9.86 31.51
CA ASP A 463 17.58 -8.41 31.25
C ASP A 463 18.86 -7.86 31.89
N TYR A 464 19.88 -7.58 31.08
CA TYR A 464 21.20 -7.13 31.55
C TYR A 464 21.32 -5.59 31.55
N ASP A 465 22.26 -5.06 32.32
CA ASP A 465 22.36 -3.61 32.59
C ASP A 465 23.23 -2.81 31.60
N ASP A 466 24.41 -3.31 31.20
CA ASP A 466 25.38 -2.50 30.44
C ASP A 466 26.19 -3.35 29.47
N ILE A 467 25.96 -3.15 28.17
CA ILE A 467 26.83 -3.73 27.16
C ILE A 467 27.98 -2.74 26.93
N ASP A 468 29.20 -3.18 27.21
CA ASP A 468 30.40 -2.49 26.72
C ASP A 468 30.57 -2.85 25.24
N ILE A 469 29.91 -2.09 24.36
CA ILE A 469 29.96 -2.33 22.91
C ILE A 469 30.55 -1.12 22.22
N SER A 470 31.73 -1.35 21.68
CA SER A 470 32.25 -0.66 20.51
C SER A 470 31.42 -0.91 19.24
N GLU A 471 30.57 -1.95 19.23
CA GLU A 471 29.86 -2.47 18.06
C GLU A 471 28.34 -2.24 18.16
N SER A 472 27.87 -1.15 17.56
CA SER A 472 26.48 -0.69 17.57
C SER A 472 25.46 -1.62 16.91
N HIS A 473 25.89 -2.49 15.97
CA HIS A 473 25.02 -3.46 15.30
C HIS A 473 24.47 -4.56 16.25
N LYS A 474 25.03 -4.70 17.46
CA LYS A 474 24.59 -5.66 18.51
C LYS A 474 23.58 -5.07 19.52
N THR A 475 23.09 -3.85 19.30
CA THR A 475 22.18 -3.11 20.20
C THR A 475 20.68 -3.34 19.93
N GLY A 476 20.31 -4.44 19.29
CA GLY A 476 18.92 -4.76 18.94
C GLY A 476 18.02 -5.08 20.13
N TYR A 477 16.72 -5.24 19.86
CA TYR A 477 15.77 -5.77 20.83
C TYR A 477 16.10 -7.24 21.16
N HIS A 478 15.89 -7.61 22.43
CA HIS A 478 16.13 -8.97 22.90
C HIS A 478 15.09 -9.47 23.88
N TRP A 479 14.92 -10.79 23.89
CA TRP A 479 14.03 -11.49 24.81
C TRP A 479 14.56 -11.44 26.23
N THR A 480 13.68 -11.10 27.17
CA THR A 480 13.93 -11.25 28.60
C THR A 480 12.92 -12.24 29.20
N PRO A 481 13.25 -12.90 30.33
CA PRO A 481 12.32 -13.83 30.97
C PRO A 481 11.12 -13.11 31.64
N ASP A 482 11.21 -11.79 31.79
CA ASP A 482 10.20 -10.99 32.50
C ASP A 482 8.84 -11.04 31.79
N PRO A 483 7.74 -11.26 32.54
CA PRO A 483 6.41 -11.20 31.97
C PRO A 483 6.05 -9.76 31.61
N CYS A 484 5.26 -9.60 30.54
CA CYS A 484 4.70 -8.34 30.10
C CYS A 484 3.17 -8.47 30.06
N LYS A 485 2.45 -7.49 30.61
CA LYS A 485 0.99 -7.47 30.57
C LYS A 485 0.51 -6.40 29.61
N ILE A 486 -0.48 -6.75 28.80
CA ILE A 486 -1.14 -5.82 27.88
C ILE A 486 -2.45 -5.38 28.54
N ARG A 487 -2.53 -4.09 28.86
CA ARG A 487 -3.71 -3.42 29.40
C ARG A 487 -4.37 -2.59 28.30
N VAL A 488 -5.61 -2.22 28.56
CA VAL A 488 -6.40 -1.44 27.62
C VAL A 488 -6.97 -0.20 28.29
N LYS A 489 -6.69 0.96 27.70
CA LYS A 489 -7.23 2.24 28.11
C LYS A 489 -8.40 2.61 27.20
N ILE A 490 -9.52 2.98 27.79
CA ILE A 490 -10.79 3.24 27.08
C ILE A 490 -11.19 4.68 27.34
N ASN A 491 -11.43 5.46 26.28
CA ASN A 491 -11.90 6.85 26.40
C ASN A 491 -13.43 6.92 26.56
N LEU A 492 -13.98 8.14 26.64
CA LEU A 492 -15.41 8.35 26.84
C LEU A 492 -16.28 7.90 25.65
N ASP A 493 -15.70 7.83 24.46
CA ASP A 493 -16.35 7.42 23.21
C ASP A 493 -16.21 5.91 22.93
N GLY A 494 -15.55 5.16 23.82
CA GLY A 494 -15.33 3.72 23.69
C GLY A 494 -14.15 3.34 22.80
N TYR A 495 -13.31 4.31 22.40
CA TYR A 495 -12.07 4.04 21.68
C TYR A 495 -11.00 3.53 22.64
N VAL A 496 -10.09 2.72 22.11
CA VAL A 496 -9.12 1.96 22.87
C VAL A 496 -7.69 2.42 22.57
N ALA A 497 -6.86 2.53 23.60
CA ALA A 497 -5.40 2.66 23.50
C ALA A 497 -4.72 1.50 24.24
N ILE A 498 -3.57 1.06 23.74
CA ILE A 498 -2.80 -0.05 24.31
C ILE A 498 -1.83 0.50 25.36
N VAL A 499 -1.75 -0.17 26.51
CA VAL A 499 -0.82 0.18 27.59
C VAL A 499 -0.05 -1.07 28.02
N TYR A 500 1.27 -0.97 28.10
CA TYR A 500 2.10 -2.07 28.60
C TYR A 500 2.44 -1.90 30.07
N GLU A 501 2.22 -2.96 30.87
CA GLU A 501 2.62 -3.07 32.26
C GLU A 501 3.74 -4.12 32.39
N MET A 502 4.87 -3.74 32.98
CA MET A 502 6.05 -4.59 33.17
C MET A 502 6.46 -4.58 34.64
N GLN A 503 6.99 -5.70 35.13
CA GLN A 503 7.40 -5.82 36.54
C GLN A 503 8.67 -5.03 36.88
N THR A 504 9.62 -4.97 35.95
CA THR A 504 10.89 -4.24 36.12
C THR A 504 10.74 -2.82 35.54
N PRO A 505 11.04 -1.75 36.32
CA PRO A 505 10.95 -0.36 35.84
C PRO A 505 11.81 -0.19 34.59
N ALA A 506 11.19 0.08 33.46
CA ALA A 506 11.85 0.27 32.19
C ALA A 506 11.21 1.43 31.44
N ASP A 507 12.02 2.17 30.69
CA ASP A 507 11.53 3.19 29.76
C ASP A 507 10.73 2.49 28.65
N LYS A 508 9.40 2.52 28.74
CA LYS A 508 8.50 2.00 27.69
C LYS A 508 8.63 2.89 26.45
N VAL A 509 8.33 2.33 25.28
CA VAL A 509 8.13 3.20 24.09
C VAL A 509 6.93 4.10 24.34
N SER A 510 7.04 5.37 23.93
CA SER A 510 6.10 6.44 24.29
C SER A 510 4.65 6.17 23.85
N TRP A 511 4.46 5.42 22.76
CA TRP A 511 3.12 5.16 22.20
C TRP A 511 2.33 4.06 22.89
N VAL A 512 2.92 3.32 23.83
CA VAL A 512 2.24 2.32 24.70
C VAL A 512 2.40 2.63 26.19
N ASP A 513 2.90 3.83 26.51
CA ASP A 513 3.03 4.32 27.88
C ASP A 513 1.66 4.69 28.47
N ASP A 514 1.58 4.89 29.77
CA ASP A 514 0.32 5.07 30.50
C ASP A 514 -0.41 6.35 30.03
N ASP A 515 0.35 7.39 29.67
CA ASP A 515 -0.17 8.69 29.23
C ASP A 515 -0.39 8.80 27.71
N ASN A 516 -0.20 7.71 26.95
CA ASN A 516 -0.29 7.76 25.49
C ASN A 516 -1.72 8.11 25.01
N LYS A 517 -1.84 8.81 23.88
CA LYS A 517 -3.14 9.25 23.32
C LYS A 517 -3.48 8.58 21.99
N ASN A 518 -2.89 7.42 21.73
CA ASN A 518 -3.08 6.67 20.49
C ASN A 518 -4.36 5.82 20.55
N PHE A 519 -5.50 6.49 20.60
CA PHE A 519 -6.80 5.83 20.59
C PHE A 519 -7.20 5.38 19.18
N PHE A 520 -7.71 4.17 19.08
CA PHE A 520 -8.31 3.61 17.86
C PHE A 520 -9.65 2.95 18.17
N GLU A 521 -10.52 2.87 17.16
CA GLU A 521 -11.85 2.30 17.29
C GLU A 521 -11.80 0.77 17.34
N VAL A 522 -12.70 0.16 18.11
CA VAL A 522 -12.86 -1.30 18.22
C VAL A 522 -14.33 -1.69 18.13
N ILE A 523 -14.59 -2.94 17.73
CA ILE A 523 -15.95 -3.47 17.62
C ILE A 523 -16.32 -4.17 18.93
N TRP A 524 -17.05 -3.47 19.80
CA TRP A 524 -17.52 -3.97 21.09
C TRP A 524 -18.63 -5.02 20.93
N ASN A 525 -18.49 -6.14 21.63
CA ASN A 525 -19.53 -7.16 21.70
C ASN A 525 -20.73 -6.59 22.49
N GLY A 526 -21.91 -6.57 21.84
CA GLY A 526 -23.14 -6.02 22.44
C GLY A 526 -23.21 -4.48 22.49
N GLY A 527 -22.26 -3.76 21.87
CA GLY A 527 -22.31 -2.29 21.73
C GLY A 527 -22.17 -1.50 23.03
N THR A 528 -21.71 -2.14 24.12
CA THR A 528 -21.49 -1.49 25.42
C THR A 528 -20.02 -1.61 25.83
N PHE A 529 -19.55 -0.63 26.58
CA PHE A 529 -18.15 -0.55 26.99
C PHE A 529 -18.01 0.02 28.42
N PRO A 530 -16.89 -0.25 29.12
CA PRO A 530 -16.54 0.39 30.37
C PRO A 530 -16.47 1.92 30.23
N ASN A 531 -17.20 2.66 31.07
CA ASN A 531 -17.23 4.12 31.07
C ASN A 531 -17.24 4.64 32.52
N PRO A 532 -16.60 5.78 32.85
CA PRO A 532 -16.68 6.35 34.20
C PRO A 532 -18.12 6.51 34.74
N SER A 533 -19.11 6.74 33.87
CA SER A 533 -20.54 6.85 34.23
C SER A 533 -21.14 5.54 34.73
N ASN A 534 -20.65 4.39 34.24
CA ASN A 534 -20.97 3.07 34.77
C ASN A 534 -19.91 2.57 35.75
N ASN A 535 -19.10 3.50 36.27
CA ASN A 535 -17.98 3.26 37.17
C ASN A 535 -17.01 2.21 36.59
N CYS A 536 -16.74 2.30 35.29
CA CYS A 536 -15.94 1.36 34.51
C CYS A 536 -16.40 -0.11 34.63
N GLY A 537 -17.68 -0.34 34.90
CA GLY A 537 -18.28 -1.66 35.13
C GLY A 537 -18.36 -2.09 36.59
N GLU A 538 -18.14 -1.18 37.57
CA GLU A 538 -18.22 -1.51 38.99
C GLU A 538 -19.67 -1.73 39.46
N GLY A 539 -20.01 -3.01 39.59
CA GLY A 539 -20.89 -3.56 40.61
C GLY A 539 -20.23 -4.82 41.17
N ILE A 540 -19.74 -4.74 42.41
CA ILE A 540 -19.04 -5.79 43.19
C ILE A 540 -17.51 -5.85 42.92
N GLU A 541 -16.76 -5.24 43.85
CA GLU A 541 -15.31 -5.37 44.14
C GLU A 541 -14.37 -5.68 42.95
N GLY A 542 -13.64 -4.65 42.47
CA GLY A 542 -12.33 -4.83 41.82
C GLY A 542 -12.21 -4.64 40.30
N LYS A 543 -13.18 -4.05 39.60
CA LYS A 543 -13.26 -4.00 38.12
C LYS A 543 -12.85 -2.63 37.54
N CYS A 544 -11.88 -2.64 36.62
CA CYS A 544 -11.29 -1.53 35.82
C CYS A 544 -11.03 -0.18 36.55
N GLU A 545 -9.81 0.34 36.44
CA GLU A 545 -9.44 1.60 37.11
C GLU A 545 -10.05 2.81 36.39
N VAL A 546 -10.72 3.70 37.14
CA VAL A 546 -11.18 4.99 36.63
C VAL A 546 -10.00 5.95 36.54
N LEU A 547 -9.75 6.51 35.36
CA LEU A 547 -8.65 7.45 35.14
C LEU A 547 -9.05 8.89 35.50
N GLN A 548 -8.10 9.65 36.05
CA GLN A 548 -8.32 11.07 36.42
C GLN A 548 -8.62 11.96 35.21
N GLU A 549 -8.03 11.65 34.05
CA GLU A 549 -8.26 12.37 32.79
C GLU A 549 -9.61 12.02 32.12
N GLY A 550 -10.38 11.09 32.73
CA GLY A 550 -11.55 10.47 32.12
C GLY A 550 -11.20 9.19 31.36
N GLY A 551 -12.06 8.18 31.51
CA GLY A 551 -11.88 6.86 30.88
C GLY A 551 -11.61 5.74 31.89
N CYS A 552 -11.34 4.55 31.36
CA CYS A 552 -11.16 3.32 32.12
C CYS A 552 -9.87 2.60 31.71
N LEU A 553 -9.17 1.97 32.67
CA LEU A 553 -7.99 1.16 32.41
C LEU A 553 -8.19 -0.27 32.94
N CYS A 554 -8.28 -1.23 32.03
CA CYS A 554 -8.61 -2.63 32.33
C CYS A 554 -7.44 -3.56 32.05
N GLN A 555 -7.37 -4.70 32.75
CA GLN A 555 -6.55 -5.83 32.32
C GLN A 555 -7.24 -6.55 31.16
N THR A 556 -6.49 -7.30 30.36
CA THR A 556 -7.04 -8.04 29.21
C THR A 556 -6.65 -9.51 29.24
N SER A 557 -7.48 -10.35 28.64
CA SER A 557 -7.08 -11.68 28.17
C SER A 557 -7.69 -11.95 26.80
N VAL A 558 -7.02 -12.77 26.00
CA VAL A 558 -7.53 -13.16 24.69
C VAL A 558 -8.14 -14.55 24.74
N LEU A 559 -9.35 -14.68 24.19
CA LEU A 559 -10.06 -15.94 24.01
C LEU A 559 -10.20 -16.21 22.50
N GLY A 560 -9.79 -17.41 22.07
CA GLY A 560 -9.93 -17.89 20.69
C GLY A 560 -10.88 -19.07 20.63
N GLU A 561 -12.01 -18.92 19.96
CA GLU A 561 -13.06 -19.94 19.89
C GLU A 561 -13.40 -20.28 18.44
N ALA A 562 -13.76 -21.55 18.20
CA ALA A 562 -14.27 -21.98 16.90
C ALA A 562 -15.67 -21.39 16.68
N VAL A 563 -15.93 -20.87 15.49
CA VAL A 563 -17.22 -20.23 15.15
C VAL A 563 -18.21 -21.27 14.65
N PHE A 564 -17.74 -22.19 13.81
CA PHE A 564 -18.53 -23.28 13.26
C PHE A 564 -18.11 -24.61 13.89
N ASP A 565 -19.11 -25.41 14.26
CA ASP A 565 -18.97 -26.80 14.72
C ASP A 565 -19.33 -27.81 13.61
N SER A 566 -19.73 -27.31 12.44
CA SER A 566 -20.23 -28.07 11.30
C SER A 566 -20.03 -27.27 10.00
N MET A 567 -20.33 -27.88 8.84
CA MET A 567 -20.22 -27.20 7.55
C MET A 567 -21.17 -25.99 7.52
N PRO A 568 -20.69 -24.78 7.19
CA PRO A 568 -21.54 -23.59 7.09
C PRO A 568 -22.64 -23.77 6.05
N ALA A 569 -23.83 -23.20 6.33
CA ALA A 569 -25.01 -23.31 5.48
C ALA A 569 -24.94 -22.44 4.22
N ALA A 570 -24.29 -21.28 4.31
CA ALA A 570 -24.08 -20.36 3.18
C ALA A 570 -22.69 -19.73 3.21
N LYS A 571 -22.22 -19.28 2.04
CA LYS A 571 -20.94 -18.52 1.92
C LYS A 571 -20.98 -17.21 2.69
N ASP A 572 -22.14 -16.53 2.67
CA ASP A 572 -22.34 -15.25 3.35
C ASP A 572 -22.22 -15.37 4.87
N ASP A 573 -22.59 -16.52 5.45
CA ASP A 573 -22.37 -16.79 6.88
C ASP A 573 -20.88 -16.82 7.21
N VAL A 574 -20.07 -17.45 6.34
CA VAL A 574 -18.61 -17.51 6.52
C VAL A 574 -17.99 -16.12 6.37
N LEU A 575 -18.36 -15.37 5.33
CA LEU A 575 -17.83 -14.03 5.04
C LEU A 575 -18.21 -12.99 6.10
N SER A 576 -19.33 -13.17 6.79
CA SER A 576 -19.80 -12.24 7.82
C SER A 576 -19.33 -12.61 9.23
N MET A 577 -19.11 -13.90 9.52
CA MET A 577 -18.75 -14.37 10.87
C MET A 577 -17.25 -14.64 11.06
N LEU A 578 -16.52 -14.97 9.99
CA LEU A 578 -15.07 -15.16 10.02
C LEU A 578 -14.36 -13.97 9.41
N SER A 579 -13.24 -13.61 10.04
CA SER A 579 -12.48 -12.43 9.66
C SER A 579 -10.98 -12.64 9.66
N ILE A 580 -10.50 -13.73 10.27
CA ILE A 580 -9.08 -14.07 10.28
C ILE A 580 -8.81 -14.96 9.07
N GLY A 581 -7.88 -14.53 8.21
CA GLY A 581 -7.44 -15.32 7.07
C GLY A 581 -6.59 -16.52 7.49
N ALA A 582 -6.34 -17.40 6.54
CA ALA A 582 -5.41 -18.52 6.66
C ALA A 582 -4.50 -18.55 5.44
N LEU A 583 -3.35 -19.22 5.57
CA LEU A 583 -2.53 -19.56 4.42
C LEU A 583 -3.22 -20.66 3.60
N ASP A 584 -2.86 -20.75 2.33
CA ASP A 584 -3.25 -21.90 1.50
C ASP A 584 -2.77 -23.19 2.20
N PRO A 585 -3.67 -24.14 2.52
CA PRO A 585 -3.32 -25.41 3.16
C PRO A 585 -2.25 -26.21 2.40
N ASN A 586 -2.02 -25.95 1.12
CA ASN A 586 -0.96 -26.59 0.32
C ASN A 586 0.46 -26.06 0.61
N VAL A 587 0.59 -24.93 1.32
CA VAL A 587 1.89 -24.42 1.80
C VAL A 587 2.40 -25.24 2.98
N HIS A 588 1.49 -25.91 3.69
CA HIS A 588 1.81 -26.81 4.79
C HIS A 588 2.38 -28.14 4.30
N ALA A 589 2.90 -28.96 5.22
CA ALA A 589 3.48 -30.24 4.88
C ALA A 589 2.44 -31.15 4.17
N ILE A 590 2.91 -31.97 3.22
CA ILE A 590 2.05 -32.86 2.43
C ILE A 590 1.23 -33.76 3.37
N ASN A 591 -0.10 -33.79 3.18
CA ASN A 591 -1.09 -34.50 3.99
C ASN A 591 -1.35 -33.95 5.41
N GLU A 592 -0.90 -32.74 5.74
CA GLU A 592 -1.27 -32.09 7.01
C GLU A 592 -2.78 -31.82 7.08
N TYR A 593 -3.38 -31.45 5.94
CA TYR A 593 -4.80 -31.14 5.82
C TYR A 593 -5.54 -32.17 4.94
N THR A 594 -6.71 -32.58 5.40
CA THR A 594 -7.71 -33.31 4.60
C THR A 594 -8.81 -32.34 4.18
N LYS A 595 -9.36 -32.47 2.96
CA LYS A 595 -10.37 -31.54 2.44
C LYS A 595 -11.72 -32.19 2.19
N LYS A 596 -12.79 -31.44 2.43
CA LYS A 596 -14.18 -31.82 2.16
C LYS A 596 -14.90 -30.70 1.42
N PHE A 597 -15.37 -31.01 0.21
CA PHE A 597 -16.13 -30.07 -0.61
C PHE A 597 -17.63 -30.30 -0.43
N SER A 598 -18.37 -29.21 -0.23
CA SER A 598 -19.82 -29.20 -0.27
C SER A 598 -20.29 -28.63 -1.61
N ALA A 599 -20.87 -29.47 -2.47
CA ALA A 599 -21.45 -29.01 -3.74
C ALA A 599 -22.69 -28.13 -3.54
N GLU A 600 -23.39 -28.28 -2.41
CA GLU A 600 -24.59 -27.50 -2.07
C GLU A 600 -24.25 -26.06 -1.71
N THR A 601 -23.17 -25.85 -0.95
CA THR A 601 -22.78 -24.52 -0.47
C THR A 601 -21.62 -23.91 -1.24
N GLY A 602 -20.90 -24.71 -2.03
CA GLY A 602 -19.72 -24.29 -2.77
C GLY A 602 -18.54 -23.91 -1.87
N ILE A 603 -18.50 -24.47 -0.65
CA ILE A 603 -17.45 -24.26 0.36
C ILE A 603 -16.57 -25.52 0.42
N THR A 604 -15.26 -25.33 0.49
CA THR A 604 -14.32 -26.40 0.81
C THR A 604 -13.79 -26.19 2.23
N ALA A 605 -13.91 -27.20 3.09
CA ALA A 605 -13.35 -27.17 4.43
C ALA A 605 -12.10 -28.07 4.49
N TYR A 606 -11.04 -27.57 5.13
CA TYR A 606 -9.77 -28.26 5.36
C TYR A 606 -9.58 -28.52 6.86
N TYR A 607 -9.25 -29.76 7.23
CA TYR A 607 -9.10 -30.20 8.63
C TYR A 607 -7.71 -30.75 8.89
N ARG A 608 -7.15 -30.46 10.07
CA ARG A 608 -6.01 -31.21 10.62
C ARG A 608 -6.53 -32.45 11.33
N GLY A 609 -6.26 -33.64 10.78
CA GLY A 609 -6.68 -34.92 11.39
C GLY A 609 -8.14 -35.32 11.11
N ASN A 610 -8.93 -35.56 12.17
CA ASN A 610 -10.18 -36.35 12.13
C ASN A 610 -11.48 -35.59 11.74
N GLU A 611 -11.51 -34.80 10.66
CA GLU A 611 -12.72 -34.05 10.20
C GLU A 611 -13.47 -33.30 11.34
N ILE A 612 -12.76 -32.78 12.35
CA ILE A 612 -13.33 -32.02 13.45
C ILE A 612 -13.31 -30.54 13.08
N TYR A 613 -14.45 -29.86 13.23
CA TYR A 613 -14.55 -28.41 13.07
C TYR A 613 -14.05 -27.72 14.35
N ASP A 614 -12.77 -27.36 14.33
CA ASP A 614 -12.08 -26.67 15.42
C ASP A 614 -11.46 -25.35 14.92
N THR A 615 -10.66 -24.71 15.76
CA THR A 615 -9.95 -23.47 15.44
C THR A 615 -8.84 -23.62 14.38
N ASN A 616 -8.46 -24.86 14.03
CA ASN A 616 -7.50 -25.16 12.97
C ASN A 616 -8.18 -25.44 11.63
N THR A 617 -9.51 -25.48 11.60
CA THR A 617 -10.27 -25.69 10.37
C THR A 617 -10.18 -24.45 9.48
N ILE A 618 -9.94 -24.65 8.19
CA ILE A 618 -9.83 -23.59 7.19
C ILE A 618 -10.95 -23.75 6.17
N PHE A 619 -11.67 -22.67 5.88
CA PHE A 619 -12.68 -22.61 4.84
C PHE A 619 -12.14 -21.87 3.62
N GLU A 620 -12.27 -22.50 2.47
CA GLU A 620 -11.95 -21.93 1.17
C GLU A 620 -13.25 -21.53 0.46
N LEU A 621 -13.30 -20.28 -0.01
CA LEU A 621 -14.42 -19.74 -0.76
C LEU A 621 -13.99 -18.58 -1.67
N THR A 622 -14.90 -18.18 -2.56
CA THR A 622 -14.75 -17.01 -3.43
C THR A 622 -15.91 -16.05 -3.16
N ASP A 623 -15.62 -14.76 -3.01
CA ASP A 623 -16.63 -13.72 -2.82
C ASP A 623 -17.26 -13.27 -4.15
N ASP A 624 -18.24 -12.38 -4.04
CA ASP A 624 -18.98 -11.82 -5.20
C ASP A 624 -18.09 -11.02 -6.17
N PHE A 625 -16.91 -10.57 -5.72
CA PHE A 625 -15.95 -9.84 -6.55
C PHE A 625 -14.93 -10.75 -7.24
N GLY A 626 -15.05 -12.07 -7.08
CA GLY A 626 -14.12 -13.06 -7.62
C GLY A 626 -12.83 -13.21 -6.82
N ARG A 627 -12.75 -12.65 -5.60
CA ARG A 627 -11.60 -12.82 -4.71
C ARG A 627 -11.69 -14.16 -4.00
N HIS A 628 -10.60 -14.90 -4.04
CA HIS A 628 -10.47 -16.20 -3.39
C HIS A 628 -9.83 -16.03 -2.01
N PHE A 629 -10.42 -16.65 -1.00
CA PHE A 629 -10.00 -16.55 0.39
C PHE A 629 -9.90 -17.92 1.05
N PHE A 630 -8.93 -18.01 1.96
CA PHE A 630 -8.87 -19.02 2.99
C PHE A 630 -9.15 -18.32 4.33
N LEU A 631 -10.20 -18.75 5.04
CA LEU A 631 -10.60 -18.17 6.32
C LEU A 631 -10.47 -19.21 7.43
N LYS A 632 -9.83 -18.83 8.52
CA LYS A 632 -9.64 -19.69 9.69
C LYS A 632 -10.92 -19.69 10.52
N ASN A 633 -11.36 -20.87 10.96
CA ASN A 633 -12.54 -21.05 11.80
C ASN A 633 -12.29 -20.60 13.25
N ILE A 634 -11.95 -19.33 13.45
CA ILE A 634 -11.63 -18.78 14.76
C ILE A 634 -12.17 -17.36 14.91
N ARG A 635 -12.71 -17.06 16.08
CA ARG A 635 -12.99 -15.71 16.56
C ARG A 635 -12.03 -15.39 17.69
N SER A 636 -11.23 -14.34 17.53
CA SER A 636 -10.37 -13.81 18.59
C SER A 636 -11.06 -12.66 19.30
N THR A 637 -11.34 -12.83 20.59
CA THR A 637 -12.05 -11.88 21.44
C THR A 637 -11.15 -11.43 22.58
N VAL A 638 -11.07 -10.12 22.80
CA VAL A 638 -10.38 -9.54 23.95
C VAL A 638 -11.40 -9.37 25.08
N GLU A 639 -11.24 -10.15 26.14
CA GLU A 639 -12.06 -10.05 27.35
C GLU A 639 -11.43 -9.09 28.35
N MET A 640 -12.26 -8.21 28.91
CA MET A 640 -11.83 -7.31 29.97
C MET A 640 -11.73 -8.08 31.29
N LYS A 641 -10.62 -7.91 32.01
CA LYS A 641 -10.39 -8.47 33.33
C LYS A 641 -10.25 -7.38 34.37
N ASP A 642 -10.67 -7.75 35.58
CA ASP A 642 -10.56 -6.97 36.79
C ASP A 642 -9.10 -6.98 37.32
N LEU A 643 -8.79 -6.24 38.39
CA LEU A 643 -7.41 -6.17 38.92
C LEU A 643 -6.90 -7.50 39.50
N PHE A 644 -7.81 -8.43 39.79
CA PHE A 644 -7.54 -9.76 40.32
C PHE A 644 -7.62 -10.86 39.23
N GLY A 645 -7.84 -10.49 37.97
CA GLY A 645 -7.91 -11.41 36.83
C GLY A 645 -9.28 -12.05 36.56
N LYS A 646 -10.38 -11.56 37.16
CA LYS A 646 -11.75 -12.07 36.95
C LYS A 646 -12.44 -11.35 35.78
N ASN A 647 -13.34 -12.03 35.08
CA ASN A 647 -14.08 -11.48 33.94
C ASN A 647 -14.95 -10.28 34.33
N VAL A 648 -14.81 -9.23 33.53
CA VAL A 648 -15.76 -8.14 33.41
C VAL A 648 -16.64 -8.46 32.20
N ASP A 649 -17.95 -8.21 32.26
CA ASP A 649 -18.92 -8.58 31.20
C ASP A 649 -18.79 -7.69 29.93
N TYR A 650 -17.58 -7.25 29.61
CA TYR A 650 -17.25 -6.47 28.42
C TYR A 650 -16.14 -7.18 27.63
N SER A 651 -16.31 -7.19 26.31
CA SER A 651 -15.32 -7.70 25.39
C SER A 651 -15.47 -7.03 24.03
N PHE A 652 -14.41 -7.07 23.24
CA PHE A 652 -14.41 -6.59 21.86
C PHE A 652 -13.63 -7.55 20.97
N ARG A 653 -13.89 -7.48 19.67
CA ARG A 653 -13.17 -8.28 18.66
C ARG A 653 -11.71 -7.83 18.58
N ASN A 654 -10.77 -8.77 18.66
CA ASN A 654 -9.34 -8.46 18.56
C ASN A 654 -9.01 -7.94 17.14
N PRO A 655 -8.58 -6.67 17.00
CA PRO A 655 -8.44 -6.05 15.68
C PRO A 655 -7.08 -6.37 15.04
N PRO A 656 -7.01 -6.74 13.74
CA PRO A 656 -5.74 -6.94 13.07
C PRO A 656 -4.99 -5.62 12.82
N ASN A 657 -3.67 -5.71 12.75
CA ASN A 657 -2.81 -4.64 12.25
C ASN A 657 -1.62 -5.19 11.47
N PHE A 658 -1.22 -4.50 10.39
CA PHE A 658 -0.02 -4.85 9.62
C PHE A 658 1.26 -4.34 10.28
N MET A 659 1.21 -3.13 10.83
CA MET A 659 2.38 -2.45 11.36
C MET A 659 2.68 -2.92 12.80
N SER A 660 3.90 -3.41 13.03
CA SER A 660 4.30 -3.82 14.38
C SER A 660 4.40 -2.64 15.35
N LEU A 661 3.98 -2.86 16.59
CA LEU A 661 4.15 -1.91 17.70
C LEU A 661 5.61 -1.81 18.16
N ILE A 662 6.47 -2.71 17.69
CA ILE A 662 7.88 -2.77 18.02
C ILE A 662 8.64 -1.92 17.00
N PRO A 663 9.45 -0.92 17.43
CA PRO A 663 10.04 0.07 16.54
C PRO A 663 10.71 -0.52 15.30
N ILE A 664 11.62 -1.47 15.50
CA ILE A 664 12.46 -2.06 14.44
C ILE A 664 11.73 -3.08 13.54
N GLU A 665 10.53 -3.51 13.93
CA GLU A 665 9.71 -4.45 13.15
C GLU A 665 8.55 -3.76 12.44
N ALA A 666 8.41 -2.43 12.55
CA ALA A 666 7.63 -1.66 11.60
C ALA A 666 8.44 -1.52 10.32
N THR A 667 8.09 -2.29 9.30
CA THR A 667 8.86 -2.35 8.05
C THR A 667 8.15 -1.63 6.91
N VAL A 668 8.92 -1.23 5.89
CA VAL A 668 8.39 -0.62 4.67
C VAL A 668 7.48 -1.61 3.93
N ARG A 669 7.86 -2.89 3.92
CA ARG A 669 7.06 -4.01 3.41
C ARG A 669 5.66 -4.03 4.01
N ASP A 670 5.55 -4.03 5.34
CA ASP A 670 4.26 -4.15 6.02
C ASP A 670 3.40 -2.90 5.82
N ALA A 671 4.03 -1.72 5.70
CA ALA A 671 3.34 -0.49 5.34
C ALA A 671 2.80 -0.52 3.91
N GLN A 672 3.54 -1.11 2.96
CA GLN A 672 3.07 -1.34 1.60
C GLN A 672 1.88 -2.30 1.57
N TYR A 673 1.94 -3.42 2.32
CA TYR A 673 0.82 -4.36 2.43
C TYR A 673 -0.44 -3.70 3.02
N GLU A 674 -0.28 -2.86 4.05
CA GLU A 674 -1.39 -2.09 4.58
C GLU A 674 -1.98 -1.14 3.53
N THR A 675 -1.14 -0.46 2.74
CA THR A 675 -1.60 0.39 1.64
C THR A 675 -2.35 -0.42 0.57
N GLU A 676 -1.88 -1.62 0.22
CA GLU A 676 -2.61 -2.49 -0.73
C GLU A 676 -3.98 -2.89 -0.17
N ALA A 677 -4.06 -3.26 1.11
CA ALA A 677 -5.33 -3.57 1.77
C ALA A 677 -6.29 -2.37 1.79
N ILE A 678 -5.77 -1.16 2.06
CA ILE A 678 -6.56 0.09 1.99
C ILE A 678 -7.10 0.34 0.60
N LEU A 679 -6.26 0.16 -0.43
CA LEU A 679 -6.68 0.32 -1.82
C LEU A 679 -7.74 -0.70 -2.22
N ASP A 680 -7.65 -1.93 -1.69
CA ASP A 680 -8.67 -2.97 -1.88
C ASP A 680 -10.01 -2.59 -1.24
N GLU A 681 -10.00 -1.96 -0.07
CA GLU A 681 -11.23 -1.48 0.56
C GLU A 681 -11.95 -0.43 -0.30
N TYR A 682 -11.22 0.49 -0.94
CA TYR A 682 -11.83 1.43 -1.89
C TYR A 682 -12.32 0.73 -3.16
N PHE A 683 -11.51 -0.18 -3.70
CA PHE A 683 -11.78 -0.79 -4.99
C PHE A 683 -12.95 -1.77 -4.94
N TYR A 684 -13.00 -2.64 -3.94
CA TYR A 684 -14.05 -3.65 -3.76
C TYR A 684 -15.27 -3.13 -2.99
N HIS A 685 -15.34 -1.83 -2.72
CA HIS A 685 -16.54 -1.23 -2.13
C HIS A 685 -17.74 -1.35 -3.10
N PRO A 686 -18.94 -1.74 -2.63
CA PRO A 686 -20.11 -1.94 -3.49
C PRO A 686 -20.51 -0.74 -4.35
N ASN A 687 -20.22 0.49 -3.90
CA ASN A 687 -20.49 1.71 -4.67
C ASN A 687 -19.52 1.97 -5.82
N THR A 688 -18.32 1.37 -5.83
CA THR A 688 -17.26 1.78 -6.76
C THR A 688 -17.67 1.61 -8.21
N ALA A 689 -18.32 0.48 -8.54
CA ALA A 689 -18.83 0.22 -9.88
C ALA A 689 -19.93 1.22 -10.33
N PRO A 690 -21.07 1.38 -9.63
CA PRO A 690 -22.11 2.31 -10.05
C PRO A 690 -21.64 3.77 -10.04
N PHE A 691 -20.83 4.18 -9.05
CA PHE A 691 -20.27 5.54 -8.98
C PHE A 691 -19.45 5.87 -10.22
N LEU A 692 -18.44 5.05 -10.54
CA LEU A 692 -17.58 5.26 -11.70
C LEU A 692 -18.36 5.21 -13.00
N CYS A 693 -19.34 4.30 -13.12
CA CYS A 693 -20.17 4.20 -14.31
C CYS A 693 -20.99 5.47 -14.58
N ILE A 694 -21.58 6.09 -13.55
CA ILE A 694 -22.23 7.39 -13.71
C ILE A 694 -21.23 8.42 -14.24
N ARG A 695 -20.04 8.52 -13.63
CA ARG A 695 -19.03 9.50 -14.05
C ARG A 695 -18.53 9.24 -15.47
N PHE A 696 -18.26 8.00 -15.85
CA PHE A 696 -17.84 7.68 -17.22
C PHE A 696 -18.93 7.99 -18.23
N ILE A 697 -20.19 7.60 -17.98
CA ILE A 697 -21.28 7.88 -18.91
C ILE A 697 -21.46 9.39 -19.13
N GLN A 698 -21.36 10.19 -18.05
CA GLN A 698 -21.36 11.65 -18.14
C GLN A 698 -20.23 12.17 -19.03
N ARG A 699 -18.98 11.71 -18.83
CA ARG A 699 -17.82 12.08 -19.67
C ARG A 699 -17.90 11.58 -21.11
N PHE A 700 -18.77 10.62 -21.41
CA PHE A 700 -19.00 10.08 -22.76
C PHE A 700 -20.27 10.60 -23.43
N GLY A 701 -20.90 11.64 -22.86
CA GLY A 701 -21.85 12.47 -23.58
C GLY A 701 -23.30 12.34 -23.13
N VAL A 702 -23.57 11.68 -22.01
CA VAL A 702 -24.94 11.52 -21.46
C VAL A 702 -24.96 12.03 -20.01
N SER A 703 -25.46 13.25 -19.79
CA SER A 703 -25.45 13.90 -18.47
C SER A 703 -26.40 13.22 -17.48
N ASN A 704 -27.53 12.68 -17.97
CA ASN A 704 -28.60 12.08 -17.18
C ASN A 704 -28.90 10.65 -17.65
N PRO A 705 -28.01 9.67 -17.40
CA PRO A 705 -28.22 8.30 -17.87
C PRO A 705 -29.39 7.61 -17.17
N ALA A 706 -30.13 6.78 -17.90
CA ALA A 706 -31.19 5.99 -17.29
C ALA A 706 -30.60 4.93 -16.32
N PRO A 707 -31.32 4.56 -15.25
CA PRO A 707 -30.82 3.57 -14.28
C PRO A 707 -30.40 2.23 -14.91
N ARG A 708 -31.11 1.79 -15.95
CA ARG A 708 -30.74 0.58 -16.71
C ARG A 708 -29.36 0.70 -17.35
N TYR A 709 -29.01 1.86 -17.90
CA TYR A 709 -27.72 2.06 -18.56
C TYR A 709 -26.58 2.01 -17.54
N VAL A 710 -26.77 2.69 -16.40
CA VAL A 710 -25.83 2.59 -15.26
C VAL A 710 -25.68 1.15 -14.80
N LYS A 711 -26.79 0.41 -14.65
CA LYS A 711 -26.77 -1.02 -14.29
C LYS A 711 -25.97 -1.86 -15.29
N SER A 712 -26.17 -1.65 -16.59
CA SER A 712 -25.42 -2.37 -17.63
C SER A 712 -23.92 -2.11 -17.54
N CYS A 713 -23.53 -0.86 -17.26
CA CYS A 713 -22.13 -0.49 -17.08
C CYS A 713 -21.56 -1.08 -15.79
N ALA A 714 -22.29 -0.97 -14.67
CA ALA A 714 -21.84 -1.47 -13.38
C ALA A 714 -21.69 -3.00 -13.40
N THR A 715 -22.58 -3.73 -14.08
CA THR A 715 -22.43 -5.17 -14.32
C THR A 715 -21.21 -5.47 -15.17
N ALA A 716 -20.94 -4.71 -16.25
CA ALA A 716 -19.73 -4.92 -17.06
C ALA A 716 -18.43 -4.63 -16.30
N PHE A 717 -18.43 -3.64 -15.40
CA PHE A 717 -17.31 -3.39 -14.48
C PHE A 717 -17.15 -4.55 -13.49
N HIS A 718 -18.26 -5.05 -12.95
CA HIS A 718 -18.26 -6.10 -11.93
C HIS A 718 -17.83 -7.46 -12.49
N GLU A 719 -18.41 -7.90 -13.61
CA GLU A 719 -18.07 -9.17 -14.28
C GLU A 719 -16.75 -9.06 -15.07
N GLY A 720 -16.31 -7.84 -15.38
CA GLY A 720 -15.13 -7.60 -16.20
C GLY A 720 -15.28 -8.00 -17.66
N ILE A 721 -16.53 -8.23 -18.13
CA ILE A 721 -16.86 -8.64 -19.50
C ILE A 721 -18.08 -7.86 -19.99
N TYR A 722 -18.07 -7.48 -21.28
CA TYR A 722 -19.24 -6.93 -21.96
C TYR A 722 -19.39 -7.54 -23.35
N HIS A 723 -20.63 -7.87 -23.73
CA HIS A 723 -20.95 -8.48 -25.03
C HIS A 723 -21.76 -7.53 -25.91
N ALA A 724 -21.25 -7.23 -27.10
CA ALA A 724 -21.96 -6.42 -28.09
C ALA A 724 -21.56 -6.79 -29.52
N GLY A 725 -22.54 -6.84 -30.43
CA GLY A 725 -22.30 -7.06 -31.86
C GLY A 725 -21.57 -8.38 -32.18
N GLY A 726 -21.83 -9.45 -31.42
CA GLY A 726 -21.16 -10.75 -31.56
C GLY A 726 -19.70 -10.79 -31.08
N ARG A 727 -19.22 -9.74 -30.40
CA ARG A 727 -17.88 -9.67 -29.79
C ARG A 727 -17.99 -9.59 -28.26
N SER A 728 -16.96 -10.06 -27.58
CA SER A 728 -16.77 -9.94 -26.15
C SER A 728 -15.58 -9.03 -25.86
N PHE A 729 -15.73 -8.13 -24.87
CA PHE A 729 -14.73 -7.17 -24.45
C PHE A 729 -14.45 -7.37 -22.96
N GLY A 730 -13.17 -7.36 -22.57
CA GLY A 730 -12.78 -7.41 -21.16
C GLY A 730 -11.80 -8.53 -20.85
N THR A 731 -11.46 -8.66 -19.56
CA THR A 731 -10.53 -9.67 -19.02
C THR A 731 -11.21 -10.72 -18.15
N GLY A 732 -12.49 -10.53 -17.78
CA GLY A 732 -13.17 -11.40 -16.80
C GLY A 732 -12.81 -11.09 -15.35
N GLN A 733 -12.17 -9.96 -15.09
CA GLN A 733 -11.79 -9.52 -13.75
C GLN A 733 -12.57 -8.26 -13.35
N TYR A 734 -13.00 -8.21 -12.10
CA TYR A 734 -13.64 -7.04 -11.51
C TYR A 734 -12.79 -5.78 -11.76
N GLY A 735 -13.43 -4.68 -12.16
CA GLY A 735 -12.81 -3.40 -12.45
C GLY A 735 -12.12 -3.27 -13.82
N CYS A 736 -12.41 -4.17 -14.77
CA CYS A 736 -11.87 -4.10 -16.13
C CYS A 736 -12.43 -2.89 -16.91
N LEU A 737 -11.61 -1.85 -17.09
CA LEU A 737 -12.00 -0.63 -17.79
C LEU A 737 -12.30 -0.85 -19.27
N LYS A 738 -11.71 -1.88 -19.90
CA LYS A 738 -12.03 -2.26 -21.28
C LYS A 738 -13.48 -2.71 -21.43
N ALA A 739 -13.99 -3.52 -20.50
CA ALA A 739 -15.39 -3.94 -20.50
C ALA A 739 -16.30 -2.75 -20.18
N THR A 740 -15.92 -1.95 -19.19
CA THR A 740 -16.66 -0.74 -18.79
C THR A 740 -16.82 0.25 -19.94
N VAL A 741 -15.74 0.68 -20.59
CA VAL A 741 -15.83 1.65 -21.68
C VAL A 741 -16.57 1.09 -22.90
N ALA A 742 -16.44 -0.21 -23.18
CA ALA A 742 -17.23 -0.87 -24.22
C ALA A 742 -18.73 -0.81 -23.91
N SER A 743 -19.11 -1.06 -22.66
CA SER A 743 -20.51 -0.92 -22.22
C SER A 743 -21.01 0.52 -22.33
N VAL A 744 -20.16 1.51 -22.03
CA VAL A 744 -20.52 2.93 -22.18
C VAL A 744 -20.77 3.25 -23.65
N VAL A 745 -19.81 3.03 -24.54
CA VAL A 745 -19.92 3.53 -25.93
C VAL A 745 -20.81 2.66 -26.84
N LEU A 746 -21.08 1.40 -26.46
CA LEU A 746 -21.86 0.47 -27.29
C LEU A 746 -23.27 0.19 -26.77
N ASP A 747 -23.67 0.73 -25.61
CA ASP A 747 -25.03 0.58 -25.11
C ASP A 747 -26.06 1.17 -26.09
N ARG A 748 -27.24 0.57 -26.09
CA ARG A 748 -28.36 0.96 -26.95
C ARG A 748 -28.80 2.41 -26.75
N GLU A 749 -28.66 2.95 -25.54
CA GLU A 749 -29.03 4.32 -25.18
C GLU A 749 -28.05 5.32 -25.80
N ALA A 750 -26.75 5.07 -25.67
CA ALA A 750 -25.69 5.87 -26.30
C ALA A 750 -25.76 5.88 -27.84
N ARG A 751 -26.45 4.91 -28.45
CA ARG A 751 -26.55 4.74 -29.91
C ARG A 751 -27.96 4.97 -30.46
N SER A 752 -28.89 5.42 -29.63
CA SER A 752 -30.30 5.55 -30.00
C SER A 752 -30.55 6.83 -30.78
N VAL A 753 -30.93 6.69 -32.06
CA VAL A 753 -31.32 7.84 -32.91
C VAL A 753 -32.59 8.53 -32.39
N VAL A 754 -33.46 7.79 -31.68
CA VAL A 754 -34.69 8.36 -31.09
C VAL A 754 -34.34 9.26 -29.89
N LEU A 755 -33.40 8.83 -29.05
CA LEU A 755 -32.98 9.62 -27.89
C LEU A 755 -32.10 10.80 -28.30
N ASP A 756 -31.35 10.68 -29.41
CA ASP A 756 -30.58 11.78 -29.98
C ASP A 756 -31.46 12.97 -30.41
N ALA A 757 -32.74 12.71 -30.71
CA ALA A 757 -33.73 13.75 -31.01
C ALA A 757 -34.43 14.33 -29.77
N ASP A 758 -34.24 13.75 -28.58
CA ASP A 758 -34.87 14.21 -27.34
C ASP A 758 -34.04 15.33 -26.69
N PRO A 759 -34.58 16.54 -26.54
CA PRO A 759 -33.85 17.68 -25.96
C PRO A 759 -33.51 17.51 -24.47
N SER A 760 -34.08 16.52 -23.79
CA SER A 760 -33.76 16.18 -22.40
C SER A 760 -32.65 15.12 -22.27
N GLN A 761 -32.17 14.57 -23.39
CA GLN A 761 -31.14 13.54 -23.46
C GLN A 761 -29.83 14.06 -24.04
N GLY A 762 -28.72 13.39 -23.72
CA GLY A 762 -27.37 13.78 -24.13
C GLY A 762 -26.69 14.72 -23.15
N SER A 763 -25.77 15.55 -23.67
CA SER A 763 -24.96 16.50 -22.91
C SER A 763 -24.53 17.67 -23.79
N LEU A 764 -24.13 18.77 -23.17
CA LEU A 764 -23.43 19.84 -23.90
C LEU A 764 -21.99 19.41 -24.11
N ARG A 765 -21.50 19.44 -25.36
CA ARG A 765 -20.09 19.12 -25.61
C ARG A 765 -19.18 20.15 -24.93
N GLU A 766 -18.20 19.65 -24.18
CA GLU A 766 -17.21 20.48 -23.46
C GLU A 766 -16.45 21.42 -24.43
N PRO A 767 -16.14 22.67 -24.02
CA PRO A 767 -15.52 23.68 -24.88
C PRO A 767 -14.22 23.22 -25.57
N LEU A 768 -13.30 22.59 -24.83
CA LEU A 768 -12.02 22.14 -25.41
C LEU A 768 -12.24 21.07 -26.49
N LEU A 769 -13.20 20.17 -26.29
CA LEU A 769 -13.51 19.12 -27.25
C LEU A 769 -14.19 19.63 -28.51
N LYS A 770 -14.92 20.74 -28.41
CA LYS A 770 -15.45 21.43 -29.61
C LYS A 770 -14.29 21.89 -30.48
N ILE A 771 -13.28 22.54 -29.89
CA ILE A 771 -12.08 22.99 -30.61
C ILE A 771 -11.35 21.81 -31.24
N ILE A 772 -11.03 20.77 -30.47
CA ILE A 772 -10.34 19.58 -30.99
C ILE A 772 -11.15 18.89 -32.09
N SER A 773 -12.48 18.80 -31.94
CA SER A 773 -13.35 18.24 -32.97
C SER A 773 -13.32 19.08 -34.26
N VAL A 774 -13.34 20.41 -34.17
CA VAL A 774 -13.23 21.28 -35.35
C VAL A 774 -11.88 21.10 -36.03
N MET A 775 -10.77 21.15 -35.28
CA MET A 775 -9.43 20.96 -35.83
C MET A 775 -9.30 19.63 -36.57
N ARG A 776 -9.82 18.54 -35.99
CA ARG A 776 -9.79 17.22 -36.63
C ARG A 776 -10.68 17.12 -37.85
N ASN A 777 -11.91 17.65 -37.78
CA ASN A 777 -12.86 17.60 -38.89
C ASN A 777 -12.43 18.48 -40.07
N MET A 778 -11.67 19.55 -39.80
CA MET A 778 -11.06 20.41 -40.81
C MET A 778 -9.72 19.89 -41.30
N GLU A 779 -9.32 18.68 -40.89
CA GLU A 779 -8.05 18.05 -41.25
C GLU A 779 -6.85 18.98 -41.00
N PHE A 780 -6.82 19.62 -39.82
CA PHE A 780 -5.78 20.57 -39.45
C PHE A 780 -4.38 20.00 -39.74
N GLN A 781 -3.62 20.71 -40.57
CA GLN A 781 -2.21 20.44 -40.83
C GLN A 781 -1.38 21.60 -40.30
N ARG A 782 -0.29 21.25 -39.65
CA ARG A 782 0.74 22.18 -39.18
C ARG A 782 1.60 22.59 -40.37
N GLU A 783 1.97 23.87 -40.45
CA GLU A 783 3.00 24.32 -41.41
C GLU A 783 4.35 23.67 -41.05
N ASP A 784 5.17 23.32 -42.04
CA ASP A 784 6.42 22.56 -41.83
C ASP A 784 7.37 23.25 -40.83
N ASP A 785 7.39 24.59 -40.81
CA ASP A 785 8.21 25.44 -39.95
C ASP A 785 7.74 25.51 -38.48
N SER A 786 6.45 25.29 -38.24
CA SER A 786 5.80 25.56 -36.95
C SER A 786 5.82 24.33 -36.05
N LYS A 787 6.90 24.02 -35.31
CA LYS A 787 7.12 22.70 -34.67
C LYS A 787 5.98 22.12 -33.81
N GLN A 788 5.07 22.92 -33.26
CA GLN A 788 4.03 22.50 -32.32
C GLN A 788 2.71 23.28 -32.51
N VAL A 789 1.60 22.70 -32.07
CA VAL A 789 0.31 23.40 -31.96
C VAL A 789 0.22 24.09 -30.61
N LEU A 790 0.15 25.43 -30.63
CA LEU A 790 0.04 26.26 -29.43
C LEU A 790 -1.38 26.81 -29.30
N LEU A 791 -2.08 26.36 -28.26
CA LEU A 791 -3.37 26.91 -27.85
C LEU A 791 -3.17 27.76 -26.60
N TRP A 792 -2.96 29.06 -26.82
CA TRP A 792 -2.56 30.00 -25.78
C TRP A 792 -3.71 30.37 -24.83
N ARG A 793 -3.52 30.10 -23.53
CA ARG A 793 -4.39 30.50 -22.42
C ARG A 793 -5.88 30.19 -22.66
N LEU A 794 -6.17 28.95 -23.07
CA LEU A 794 -7.56 28.53 -23.31
C LEU A 794 -8.36 28.44 -22.01
N GLU A 795 -7.73 28.14 -20.89
CA GLU A 795 -8.35 28.14 -19.56
C GLU A 795 -9.02 29.49 -19.26
N ASP A 796 -8.38 30.61 -19.60
CA ASP A 796 -8.95 31.94 -19.41
C ASP A 796 -10.07 32.28 -20.41
N ARG A 797 -9.96 31.76 -21.64
CA ARG A 797 -10.88 32.09 -22.73
C ARG A 797 -12.15 31.24 -22.69
N ILE A 798 -12.02 29.95 -22.45
CA ILE A 798 -13.12 28.98 -22.56
C ILE A 798 -13.35 28.19 -21.27
N GLY A 799 -12.60 28.49 -20.20
CA GLY A 799 -12.73 27.83 -18.90
C GLY A 799 -12.14 26.43 -18.84
N GLN A 800 -11.45 25.97 -19.88
CA GLN A 800 -10.98 24.60 -20.00
C GLN A 800 -9.68 24.51 -20.81
N MET A 801 -8.65 23.94 -20.20
CA MET A 801 -7.43 23.49 -20.88
C MET A 801 -6.89 22.23 -20.20
N ALA A 802 -6.25 21.35 -20.97
CA ALA A 802 -5.62 20.15 -20.41
C ALA A 802 -4.61 20.53 -19.30
N HIS A 803 -4.52 19.75 -18.23
CA HIS A 803 -3.66 20.01 -17.06
C HIS A 803 -3.97 21.30 -16.25
N GLU A 804 -4.85 22.19 -16.72
CA GLU A 804 -5.20 23.45 -16.06
C GLU A 804 -6.46 23.33 -15.19
N PHE A 805 -6.47 22.35 -14.28
CA PHE A 805 -7.56 22.19 -13.32
C PHE A 805 -7.46 23.22 -12.19
N ALA A 806 -8.52 24.00 -11.98
CA ALA A 806 -8.54 25.05 -10.96
C ALA A 806 -8.64 24.49 -9.52
N SER A 807 -9.32 23.35 -9.34
CA SER A 807 -9.54 22.70 -8.04
C SER A 807 -9.70 21.19 -8.21
N VAL A 808 -9.76 20.48 -7.08
CA VAL A 808 -10.02 19.02 -7.01
C VAL A 808 -11.38 18.61 -7.59
N PHE A 809 -12.31 19.56 -7.77
CA PHE A 809 -13.65 19.33 -8.33
C PHE A 809 -13.70 19.32 -9.86
N SER A 810 -12.54 19.17 -10.54
CA SER A 810 -12.44 19.20 -12.00
C SER A 810 -12.81 20.56 -12.62
N PHE A 811 -13.10 20.59 -13.93
CA PHE A 811 -13.55 21.80 -14.62
C PHE A 811 -15.00 22.19 -14.24
N PHE A 812 -15.81 21.21 -13.85
CA PHE A 812 -17.21 21.38 -13.49
C PHE A 812 -17.71 20.23 -12.61
N LEU A 813 -18.68 20.55 -11.76
CA LEU A 813 -19.33 19.62 -10.84
C LEU A 813 -20.25 18.67 -11.62
N PRO A 814 -20.07 17.35 -11.46
CA PRO A 814 -20.91 16.37 -12.13
C PRO A 814 -22.41 16.40 -11.77
N GLU A 815 -22.77 17.07 -10.68
CA GLU A 815 -24.15 17.28 -10.20
C GLU A 815 -24.66 18.70 -10.45
N TYR A 816 -23.89 19.54 -11.16
CA TYR A 816 -24.30 20.91 -11.46
C TYR A 816 -25.61 20.93 -12.25
N THR A 817 -26.52 21.78 -11.78
CA THR A 817 -27.84 22.00 -12.39
C THR A 817 -27.99 23.50 -12.65
N PRO A 818 -28.08 23.94 -13.91
CA PRO A 818 -28.33 25.34 -14.22
C PRO A 818 -29.78 25.73 -13.87
N ASP A 819 -29.99 26.99 -13.50
CA ASP A 819 -31.31 27.51 -13.15
C ASP A 819 -32.31 27.39 -14.33
N GLY A 820 -33.54 26.99 -14.01
CA GLY A 820 -34.68 27.03 -14.93
C GLY A 820 -35.35 25.67 -15.16
N VAL A 821 -35.54 25.31 -16.43
CA VAL A 821 -36.33 24.12 -16.82
C VAL A 821 -35.64 22.83 -16.35
N LEU A 822 -34.31 22.79 -16.38
CA LEU A 822 -33.53 21.62 -15.94
C LEU A 822 -33.65 21.40 -14.43
N THR A 823 -33.54 22.46 -13.61
CA THR A 823 -33.80 22.37 -12.15
C THR A 823 -35.21 21.88 -11.86
N THR A 824 -36.21 22.38 -12.59
CA THR A 824 -37.62 22.00 -12.40
C THR A 824 -37.86 20.53 -12.75
N ALA A 825 -37.10 20.00 -13.71
CA ALA A 825 -37.13 18.60 -14.13
C ALA A 825 -36.18 17.69 -13.32
N SER A 826 -35.45 18.23 -12.33
CA SER A 826 -34.43 17.51 -11.55
C SER A 826 -33.33 16.87 -12.43
N LEU A 827 -32.95 17.54 -13.52
CA LEU A 827 -31.90 17.10 -14.46
C LEU A 827 -30.61 17.89 -14.25
N VAL A 828 -29.47 17.21 -14.36
CA VAL A 828 -28.14 17.83 -14.29
C VAL A 828 -27.63 18.21 -15.68
N SER A 829 -26.84 19.28 -15.77
CA SER A 829 -26.10 19.63 -17.00
C SER A 829 -24.70 20.12 -16.62
N PRO A 830 -23.79 19.20 -16.29
CA PRO A 830 -22.48 19.53 -15.71
C PRO A 830 -21.68 20.53 -16.54
N GLU A 831 -21.63 20.31 -17.86
CA GLU A 831 -20.84 21.11 -18.80
C GLU A 831 -21.35 22.54 -18.94
N ALA A 832 -22.62 22.80 -18.59
CA ALA A 832 -23.20 24.14 -18.61
C ALA A 832 -22.53 25.08 -17.60
N GLN A 833 -21.88 24.56 -16.56
CA GLN A 833 -21.15 25.37 -15.57
C GLN A 833 -20.01 26.20 -16.20
N LEU A 834 -19.44 25.72 -17.32
CA LEU A 834 -18.39 26.44 -18.05
C LEU A 834 -18.94 27.53 -18.99
N LEU A 835 -20.24 27.54 -19.27
CA LEU A 835 -20.87 28.42 -20.26
C LEU A 835 -21.32 29.75 -19.65
N ASP A 836 -20.39 30.44 -18.98
CA ASP A 836 -20.62 31.84 -18.62
C ASP A 836 -20.58 32.75 -19.87
N MET A 837 -21.18 33.94 -19.76
CA MET A 837 -21.31 34.86 -20.91
C MET A 837 -19.94 35.22 -21.52
N PRO A 838 -18.90 35.60 -20.74
CA PRO A 838 -17.57 35.87 -21.30
C PRO A 838 -16.95 34.69 -22.04
N LYS A 839 -16.99 33.47 -21.49
CA LYS A 839 -16.42 32.28 -22.12
C LYS A 839 -17.18 31.85 -23.35
N THR A 840 -18.50 31.98 -23.32
CA THR A 840 -19.35 31.64 -24.47
C THR A 840 -19.06 32.56 -25.66
N VAL A 841 -18.94 33.87 -25.42
CA VAL A 841 -18.54 34.84 -26.46
C VAL A 841 -17.12 34.57 -26.94
N SER A 842 -16.20 34.23 -26.04
CA SER A 842 -14.80 33.92 -26.38
C SER A 842 -14.62 32.60 -27.12
N LEU A 843 -15.51 31.63 -26.96
CA LEU A 843 -15.51 30.38 -27.74
C LEU A 843 -16.00 30.59 -29.18
N LEU A 844 -16.87 31.58 -29.39
CA LEU A 844 -17.42 31.93 -30.71
C LEU A 844 -16.48 32.78 -31.56
N ASN A 845 -15.63 33.58 -30.91
CA ASN A 845 -14.60 34.42 -31.55
C ASN A 845 -13.30 33.63 -31.72
#